data_AF-A0A965EKI9-F1
#
_entry.id   AF-A0A965EKI9-F1
#
_cell.length_a   1.000
_cell.length_b   1.000
_cell.length_c   1.000
_cell.angle_alpha   90.00
_cell.angle_beta   90.00
_cell.angle_gamma   90.00
#
_symmetry.space_group_name_H-M   'P 1'
#
loop_
_entity.id
_entity.type
_entity.pdbx_description
1 polymer ?
#
loop_
_entity_poly.entity_id
_entity_poly.type
_entity_poly.pdbx_seq_one_letter_code
_entity_poly.pdbx_strand_id
1 'polypeptide(L)'
;FAVSMMNLFGVSGNLMSLGAIDFGLIVDGAVIIVEATLHYMALSGISGVLSQRQMDEQVGSSAKKMLSAAAFGQLIILIVYLPILSLVGIEGKMFKPMAQTVIFAIAGAFLLSLTYVPLASSLFLSKKTTHDKNFSDRLIDKIKQLYTPSLRLALHWKKSIVLSSLIALILSIFIFFSLGGEFLPELDEGDFAVDTRLLTGSSLTSTVEATLKGEAVLLKNFPEVEKVIAKIGSAEIPTDPMPIEAADMMVVMKDKSAWVSAKTKDEMIEKMQAVLNEQVPGVWFGFQHPIQMRFNELMTGARQDVVIKIYGEDLALLTQYAGTVGSLVSKIEGTESLFIENMTGLPQIIIRIKRDKLAHYKLSMKEVNGVINTAFAGKATGQLFEGEKRFDVVIRIDEAHRKSVDDVQNIIVANADGLQIPLHELADIVVETGPNQIQRDDAKRRIVVGFNTRGRDVESIIEELKNSIDQELDMVPGYYVTYGGSFKNLEEAKARLAIAVPVALLLIFILLYFTSNSIKLSLLIYSAIPLSAIGGILALWIRGMPFSISAGVGFIALFGVAVLNGIVLIAEFNRLKKESSLTLTELIMKGTLTRLRPVLMTALVASLGFLPMALSNGSGAEVQKPLATVVIGGLVSATLLTLILLPVLYYLVESGVVKLRINKYLSIGLLLFALSIIPGFSQEKKLVNIYTTESQFIQGNPDRQITLKQEEEAIQYKSQETLVMHSENGLVIIPFGSIYGYTLNEKLYRAYGTKGIFNWYGYYEVLDNKELVLYARKIHHRKGGPAVNYFFSKGINSPVKPLTLHEIKINFEENPSFVIAVKSEFKKDYAALARKDSSGNTLFNQLYQQSKNKL
;
A
#
# COMPACT_ATOMS: atom_id res chain seq x y z
N PHE A 1 22.03 14.83 -8.42
CA PHE A 1 21.28 14.15 -9.51
C PHE A 1 19.99 13.52 -8.99
N ALA A 2 20.03 12.49 -8.12
CA ALA A 2 18.84 11.80 -7.62
C ALA A 2 17.79 12.74 -7.01
N VAL A 3 18.19 13.64 -6.10
CA VAL A 3 17.29 14.65 -5.49
C VAL A 3 16.61 15.54 -6.54
N SER A 4 17.33 15.95 -7.58
CA SER A 4 16.79 16.75 -8.68
C SER A 4 15.73 15.98 -9.47
N MET A 5 15.97 14.68 -9.72
CA MET A 5 15.01 13.80 -10.37
C MET A 5 13.80 13.52 -9.47
N MET A 6 14.01 13.29 -8.17
CA MET A 6 12.92 13.14 -7.21
C MET A 6 12.00 14.36 -7.22
N ASN A 7 12.57 15.58 -7.22
CA ASN A 7 11.80 16.81 -7.35
C ASN A 7 11.05 16.90 -8.68
N LEU A 8 11.68 16.51 -9.79
CA LEU A 8 11.06 16.54 -11.13
C LEU A 8 9.91 15.53 -11.28
N PHE A 9 10.02 14.37 -10.65
CA PHE A 9 9.02 13.29 -10.70
C PHE A 9 8.03 13.30 -9.52
N GLY A 10 8.12 14.29 -8.62
CA GLY A 10 7.23 14.41 -7.45
C GLY A 10 7.43 13.32 -6.39
N VAL A 11 8.62 12.74 -6.30
CA VAL A 11 8.95 11.72 -5.29
C VAL A 11 9.32 12.42 -3.97
N SER A 12 8.53 12.20 -2.92
CA SER A 12 8.77 12.76 -1.59
C SER A 12 10.04 12.20 -0.96
N GLY A 13 10.87 13.05 -0.35
CA GLY A 13 12.00 12.64 0.48
C GLY A 13 11.56 12.20 1.87
N ASN A 14 11.21 10.92 2.02
CA ASN A 14 10.87 10.27 3.28
C ASN A 14 11.86 9.14 3.61
N LEU A 15 11.70 8.53 4.80
CA LEU A 15 12.56 7.47 5.28
C LEU A 15 12.68 6.28 4.31
N MET A 16 11.59 5.91 3.64
CA MET A 16 11.60 4.83 2.65
C MET A 16 12.39 5.22 1.40
N SER A 17 12.14 6.42 0.87
CA SER A 17 12.79 6.91 -0.36
C SER A 17 14.30 7.16 -0.18
N LEU A 18 14.73 7.68 0.97
CA LEU A 18 16.12 8.05 1.26
C LEU A 18 16.89 6.88 1.88
N GLY A 19 16.21 6.05 2.66
CA GLY A 19 16.78 4.85 3.29
C GLY A 19 17.23 3.79 2.29
N ALA A 20 16.76 3.87 1.06
CA ALA A 20 17.16 2.97 -0.03
C ALA A 20 18.49 3.36 -0.69
N ILE A 21 19.06 4.52 -0.37
CA ILE A 21 20.32 5.00 -0.98
C ILE A 21 21.48 4.24 -0.34
N ASP A 22 21.92 3.17 -1.01
CA ASP A 22 23.19 2.52 -0.69
C ASP A 22 24.34 3.12 -1.50
N PHE A 23 25.34 3.67 -0.80
CA PHE A 23 26.57 4.14 -1.42
C PHE A 23 27.37 3.01 -2.07
N GLY A 24 27.22 1.78 -1.59
CA GLY A 24 27.85 0.60 -2.15
C GLY A 24 27.52 0.38 -3.63
N LEU A 25 26.23 0.31 -3.96
CA LEU A 25 25.73 0.17 -5.34
C LEU A 25 26.07 1.38 -6.22
N ILE A 26 26.05 2.59 -5.65
CA ILE A 26 26.25 3.83 -6.40
C ILE A 26 27.71 4.00 -6.80
N VAL A 27 28.64 3.63 -5.92
CA VAL A 27 30.08 3.87 -6.13
C VAL A 27 30.75 2.75 -6.94
N ASP A 28 30.10 1.59 -7.08
CA ASP A 28 30.64 0.40 -7.74
C ASP A 28 31.19 0.67 -9.15
N GLY A 29 30.40 1.32 -10.02
CA GLY A 29 30.85 1.66 -11.37
C GLY A 29 32.10 2.57 -11.40
N ALA A 30 32.24 3.46 -10.43
CA ALA A 30 33.43 4.30 -10.30
C ALA A 30 34.65 3.49 -9.86
N VAL A 31 34.50 2.60 -8.87
CA VAL A 31 35.56 1.71 -8.39
C VAL A 31 36.09 0.82 -9.53
N ILE A 32 35.18 0.22 -10.28
CA ILE A 32 35.50 -0.63 -11.43
C ILE A 32 36.40 0.13 -12.42
N ILE A 33 36.02 1.34 -12.83
CA ILE A 33 36.79 2.15 -13.80
C ILE A 33 38.15 2.58 -13.23
N VAL A 34 38.21 3.02 -11.97
CA VAL A 34 39.45 3.47 -11.32
C VAL A 34 40.44 2.31 -11.19
N GLU A 35 40.01 1.16 -10.67
CA GLU A 35 40.84 -0.01 -10.48
C GLU A 35 41.40 -0.53 -11.80
N ALA A 36 40.60 -0.48 -12.85
CA ALA A 36 41.06 -0.86 -14.17
C ALA A 36 42.04 0.10 -14.80
N THR A 37 41.86 1.39 -14.56
CA THR A 37 42.81 2.40 -15.00
C THR A 37 44.16 2.16 -14.32
N LEU A 38 44.16 1.92 -13.00
CA LEU A 38 45.37 1.55 -12.25
C LEU A 38 46.01 0.25 -12.76
N HIS A 39 45.21 -0.78 -12.99
CA HIS A 39 45.69 -2.06 -13.50
C HIS A 39 46.25 -1.95 -14.92
N TYR A 40 45.62 -1.15 -15.79
CA TYR A 40 46.09 -0.91 -17.15
C TYR A 40 47.40 -0.11 -17.16
N MET A 41 47.52 0.89 -16.27
CA MET A 41 48.77 1.64 -16.07
C MET A 41 49.90 0.74 -15.59
N ALA A 42 49.65 -0.17 -14.64
CA ALA A 42 50.64 -1.12 -14.16
C ALA A 42 51.12 -2.11 -15.25
N LEU A 43 50.24 -2.46 -16.21
CA LEU A 43 50.57 -3.35 -17.33
C LEU A 43 51.16 -2.64 -18.56
N SER A 44 51.07 -1.31 -18.63
CA SER A 44 51.49 -0.52 -19.80
C SER A 44 52.99 -0.60 -20.10
N GLY A 45 53.81 -1.10 -19.15
CA GLY A 45 55.26 -1.23 -19.29
C GLY A 45 56.01 0.09 -19.30
N ILE A 46 55.32 1.22 -19.14
CA ILE A 46 55.92 2.56 -19.09
C ILE A 46 56.49 2.77 -17.69
N SER A 47 57.81 2.74 -17.55
CA SER A 47 58.49 3.02 -16.28
C SER A 47 58.75 4.52 -16.12
N GLY A 48 58.20 5.16 -15.08
CA GLY A 48 58.46 6.57 -14.77
C GLY A 48 57.22 7.37 -14.36
N VAL A 49 57.29 8.70 -14.55
CA VAL A 49 56.17 9.62 -14.34
C VAL A 49 55.52 9.91 -15.69
N LEU A 50 54.24 9.60 -15.84
CA LEU A 50 53.48 9.88 -17.05
C LEU A 50 53.26 11.39 -17.23
N SER A 51 53.40 11.88 -18.46
CA SER A 51 52.90 13.22 -18.82
C SER A 51 51.37 13.26 -18.78
N GLN A 52 50.77 14.46 -18.67
CA GLN A 52 49.30 14.58 -18.63
C GLN A 52 48.64 13.97 -19.87
N ARG A 53 49.21 14.18 -21.06
CA ARG A 53 48.68 13.63 -22.31
C ARG A 53 48.73 12.10 -22.33
N GLN A 54 49.82 11.51 -21.84
CA GLN A 54 49.93 10.06 -21.71
C GLN A 54 48.94 9.52 -20.66
N MET A 55 48.73 10.26 -19.57
CA MET A 55 47.73 9.90 -18.55
C MET A 55 46.32 9.90 -19.15
N ASP A 56 45.95 10.95 -19.90
CA ASP A 56 44.65 11.08 -20.53
C ASP A 56 44.41 9.96 -21.57
N GLU A 57 45.42 9.61 -22.37
CA GLU A 57 45.33 8.50 -23.34
C GLU A 57 45.18 7.13 -22.65
N GLN A 58 45.95 6.88 -21.58
CA GLN A 58 45.88 5.63 -20.81
C GLN A 58 44.52 5.47 -20.11
N VAL A 59 44.05 6.53 -19.45
CA VAL A 59 42.73 6.57 -18.80
C VAL A 59 41.63 6.41 -19.83
N GLY A 60 41.69 7.14 -20.95
CA GLY A 60 40.68 7.05 -22.02
C GLY A 60 40.60 5.66 -22.64
N SER A 61 41.74 5.01 -22.90
CA SER A 61 41.80 3.64 -23.40
C SER A 61 41.25 2.63 -22.38
N SER A 62 41.64 2.75 -21.11
CA SER A 62 41.17 1.85 -20.04
C SER A 62 39.66 2.01 -19.80
N ALA A 63 39.21 3.26 -19.64
CA ALA A 63 37.80 3.60 -19.47
C ALA A 63 36.96 3.05 -20.64
N LYS A 64 37.38 3.24 -21.90
CA LYS A 64 36.64 2.73 -23.07
C LYS A 64 36.55 1.19 -23.10
N LYS A 65 37.62 0.48 -22.71
CA LYS A 65 37.62 -0.99 -22.65
C LYS A 65 36.70 -1.54 -21.57
N MET A 66 36.56 -0.82 -20.46
CA MET A 66 35.74 -1.27 -19.33
C MET A 66 34.36 -0.66 -19.24
N LEU A 67 34.09 0.36 -20.06
CA LEU A 67 32.80 1.00 -20.22
C LEU A 67 31.70 -0.03 -20.50
N SER A 68 31.94 -0.98 -21.41
CA SER A 68 30.94 -1.96 -21.80
C SER A 68 30.57 -2.86 -20.61
N ALA A 69 31.54 -3.47 -19.94
CA ALA A 69 31.29 -4.37 -18.82
C ALA A 69 30.64 -3.66 -17.62
N ALA A 70 31.13 -2.47 -17.24
CA ALA A 70 30.58 -1.69 -16.13
C ALA A 70 29.17 -1.16 -16.44
N ALA A 71 28.94 -0.68 -17.66
CA ALA A 71 27.65 -0.18 -18.12
C ALA A 71 26.57 -1.25 -18.08
N PHE A 72 26.85 -2.45 -18.60
CA PHE A 72 25.90 -3.56 -18.58
C PHE A 72 25.57 -4.00 -17.15
N GLY A 73 26.56 -3.99 -16.26
CA GLY A 73 26.35 -4.22 -14.83
C GLY A 73 25.37 -3.25 -14.19
N GLN A 74 25.62 -1.96 -14.34
CA GLN A 74 24.76 -0.91 -13.79
C GLN A 74 23.35 -0.93 -14.42
N LEU A 75 23.24 -1.27 -15.70
CA LEU A 75 21.96 -1.41 -16.39
C LEU A 75 21.16 -2.63 -15.91
N ILE A 76 21.82 -3.74 -15.58
CA ILE A 76 21.18 -4.90 -14.94
C ILE A 76 20.63 -4.51 -13.57
N ILE A 77 21.42 -3.82 -12.75
CA ILE A 77 20.95 -3.36 -11.43
C ILE A 77 19.73 -2.44 -11.61
N LEU A 78 19.75 -1.51 -12.56
CA LEU A 78 18.62 -0.62 -12.84
C LEU A 78 17.35 -1.37 -13.25
N ILE A 79 17.46 -2.34 -14.17
CA ILE A 79 16.31 -3.11 -14.67
C ILE A 79 15.70 -4.00 -13.59
N VAL A 80 16.52 -4.51 -12.67
CA VAL A 80 16.07 -5.32 -11.53
C VAL A 80 15.12 -4.56 -10.61
N TYR A 81 15.20 -3.23 -10.54
CA TYR A 81 14.24 -2.41 -9.79
C TYR A 81 12.95 -2.10 -10.55
N LEU A 82 12.87 -2.35 -11.87
CA LEU A 82 11.70 -2.04 -12.68
C LEU A 82 10.45 -2.84 -12.26
N PRO A 83 10.53 -4.16 -11.99
CA PRO A 83 9.38 -4.92 -11.47
C PRO A 83 8.85 -4.41 -10.14
N ILE A 84 9.69 -3.78 -9.30
CA ILE A 84 9.22 -3.19 -8.03
C ILE A 84 8.26 -2.02 -8.31
N LEU A 85 8.42 -1.32 -9.44
CA LEU A 85 7.50 -0.26 -9.87
C LEU A 85 6.12 -0.79 -10.27
N SER A 86 5.94 -2.11 -10.47
CA SER A 86 4.62 -2.69 -10.75
C SER A 86 3.83 -2.99 -9.48
N LEU A 87 4.43 -2.88 -8.28
CA LEU A 87 3.70 -3.05 -7.02
C LEU A 87 2.59 -2.00 -6.89
N VAL A 88 1.38 -2.43 -6.52
CA VAL A 88 0.20 -1.56 -6.38
C VAL A 88 -0.12 -1.43 -4.88
N GLY A 89 -1.20 -0.75 -4.50
CA GLY A 89 -1.66 -0.72 -3.10
C GLY A 89 -0.65 -0.13 -2.12
N ILE A 90 -0.58 -0.72 -0.93
CA ILE A 90 0.23 -0.25 0.19
C ILE A 90 1.71 -0.44 -0.08
N GLU A 91 2.11 -1.64 -0.48
CA GLU A 91 3.49 -1.96 -0.74
C GLU A 91 4.01 -1.15 -1.94
N GLY A 92 3.17 -0.87 -2.92
CA GLY A 92 3.47 0.10 -3.98
C GLY A 92 3.72 1.51 -3.44
N LYS A 93 2.87 2.03 -2.54
CA LYS A 93 3.05 3.35 -1.92
C LYS A 93 4.34 3.44 -1.10
N MET A 94 4.78 2.34 -0.47
CA MET A 94 5.98 2.31 0.35
C MET A 94 7.27 2.07 -0.46
N PHE A 95 7.27 1.11 -1.40
CA PHE A 95 8.48 0.67 -2.10
C PHE A 95 8.72 1.34 -3.45
N LYS A 96 7.70 1.91 -4.12
CA LYS A 96 7.91 2.66 -5.38
C LYS A 96 8.82 3.88 -5.21
N PRO A 97 8.61 4.76 -4.20
CA PRO A 97 9.50 5.90 -3.99
C PRO A 97 10.95 5.47 -3.76
N MET A 98 11.13 4.38 -3.02
CA MET A 98 12.42 3.75 -2.79
C MET A 98 13.07 3.28 -4.10
N ALA A 99 12.36 2.50 -4.93
CA ALA A 99 12.88 2.02 -6.20
C ALA A 99 13.21 3.17 -7.16
N GLN A 100 12.36 4.20 -7.22
CA GLN A 100 12.59 5.40 -8.04
C GLN A 100 13.87 6.13 -7.64
N THR A 101 14.07 6.36 -6.33
CA THR A 101 15.30 7.02 -5.84
C THR A 101 16.55 6.23 -6.21
N VAL A 102 16.53 4.91 -6.05
CA VAL A 102 17.66 4.05 -6.42
C VAL A 102 17.91 4.06 -7.92
N ILE A 103 16.86 3.96 -8.74
CA ILE A 103 16.98 4.08 -10.21
C ILE A 103 17.59 5.42 -10.59
N PHE A 104 17.15 6.53 -10.00
CA PHE A 104 17.73 7.84 -10.26
C PHE A 104 19.18 7.95 -9.79
N ALA A 105 19.50 7.39 -8.63
CA ALA A 105 20.86 7.39 -8.10
C ALA A 105 21.82 6.58 -8.98
N ILE A 106 21.42 5.39 -9.40
CA ILE A 106 22.21 4.52 -10.29
C ILE A 106 22.31 5.13 -11.69
N ALA A 107 21.23 5.70 -12.23
CA ALA A 107 21.29 6.40 -13.52
C ALA A 107 22.25 7.60 -13.47
N GLY A 108 22.23 8.37 -12.39
CA GLY A 108 23.18 9.46 -12.15
C GLY A 108 24.61 8.95 -12.02
N ALA A 109 24.83 7.89 -11.22
CA ALA A 109 26.13 7.26 -11.06
C ALA A 109 26.67 6.68 -12.35
N PHE A 110 25.79 6.10 -13.18
CA PHE A 110 26.11 5.62 -14.52
C PHE A 110 26.54 6.78 -15.43
N LEU A 111 25.80 7.89 -15.49
CA LEU A 111 26.20 9.05 -16.29
C LEU A 111 27.55 9.63 -15.82
N LEU A 112 27.77 9.72 -14.50
CA LEU A 112 29.01 10.22 -13.92
C LEU A 112 30.19 9.25 -14.09
N SER A 113 29.95 7.93 -14.06
CA SER A 113 31.00 6.92 -14.29
C SER A 113 31.53 6.98 -15.72
N LEU A 114 30.69 7.34 -16.69
CA LEU A 114 31.12 7.49 -18.09
C LEU A 114 31.83 8.83 -18.38
N THR A 115 31.52 9.88 -17.63
CA THR A 115 31.96 11.25 -17.93
C THR A 115 32.94 11.80 -16.90
N TYR A 116 32.50 11.95 -15.66
CA TYR A 116 33.25 12.60 -14.59
C TYR A 116 34.37 11.72 -14.02
N VAL A 117 34.12 10.42 -13.80
CA VAL A 117 35.10 9.52 -13.16
C VAL A 117 36.39 9.37 -13.99
N PRO A 118 36.36 9.17 -15.32
CA PRO A 118 37.57 9.13 -16.13
C PRO A 118 38.32 10.47 -16.11
N LEU A 119 37.61 11.59 -16.21
CA LEU A 119 38.20 12.93 -16.13
C LEU A 119 38.91 13.15 -14.77
N ALA A 120 38.22 12.87 -13.67
CA ALA A 120 38.79 12.99 -12.33
C ALA A 120 39.98 12.04 -12.15
N SER A 121 39.89 10.83 -12.71
CA SER A 121 40.98 9.85 -12.68
C SER A 121 42.22 10.34 -13.42
N SER A 122 42.08 11.00 -14.57
CA SER A 122 43.23 11.52 -15.31
C SER A 122 43.89 12.74 -14.65
N LEU A 123 43.13 13.51 -13.87
CA LEU A 123 43.61 14.69 -13.15
C LEU A 123 44.24 14.35 -11.79
N PHE A 124 43.62 13.46 -11.00
CA PHE A 124 43.94 13.26 -9.59
C PHE A 124 44.69 11.96 -9.28
N LEU A 125 44.66 10.94 -10.16
CA LEU A 125 45.47 9.73 -9.91
C LEU A 125 46.96 10.06 -10.03
N SER A 126 47.75 9.37 -9.20
CA SER A 126 49.21 9.46 -9.22
C SER A 126 49.75 9.12 -10.61
N LYS A 127 50.56 10.04 -11.17
CA LYS A 127 51.24 9.85 -12.46
C LYS A 127 52.41 8.87 -12.39
N LYS A 128 52.77 8.40 -11.20
CA LYS A 128 53.84 7.42 -10.99
C LYS A 128 53.31 6.02 -11.34
N THR A 129 53.99 5.33 -12.24
CA THR A 129 53.59 3.97 -12.67
C THR A 129 54.04 2.87 -11.70
N THR A 130 54.94 3.18 -10.77
CA THR A 130 55.42 2.28 -9.73
C THR A 130 55.13 2.85 -8.34
N HIS A 131 54.42 2.09 -7.51
CA HIS A 131 54.18 2.39 -6.10
C HIS A 131 54.87 1.33 -5.22
N ASP A 132 55.38 1.75 -4.06
CA ASP A 132 55.83 0.83 -3.03
C ASP A 132 54.66 -0.04 -2.55
N LYS A 133 54.95 -1.28 -2.12
CA LYS A 133 53.91 -2.20 -1.64
C LYS A 133 53.17 -1.61 -0.44
N ASN A 134 51.93 -1.20 -0.67
CA ASN A 134 51.06 -0.63 0.35
C ASN A 134 50.46 -1.74 1.24
N PHE A 135 49.83 -1.34 2.35
CA PHE A 135 49.10 -2.26 3.23
C PHE A 135 48.07 -3.11 2.46
N SER A 136 47.35 -2.48 1.52
CA SER A 136 46.38 -3.16 0.65
C SER A 136 47.04 -4.26 -0.20
N ASP A 137 48.23 -4.01 -0.77
CA ASP A 137 48.93 -5.01 -1.59
C ASP A 137 49.41 -6.19 -0.75
N ARG A 138 49.87 -5.94 0.49
CA ARG A 138 50.25 -7.02 1.43
C ARG A 138 49.04 -7.86 1.84
N LEU A 139 47.88 -7.24 2.05
CA LEU A 139 46.64 -7.95 2.37
C LEU A 139 46.18 -8.80 1.19
N ILE A 140 46.16 -8.24 -0.01
CA ILE A 140 45.80 -8.98 -1.24
C ILE A 140 46.80 -10.10 -1.53
N ASP A 141 48.10 -9.90 -1.32
CA ASP A 141 49.10 -10.96 -1.49
C ASP A 141 48.84 -12.11 -0.51
N LYS A 142 48.49 -11.83 0.76
CA LYS A 142 48.07 -12.87 1.73
C LYS A 142 46.79 -13.59 1.29
N ILE A 143 45.79 -12.85 0.82
CA ILE A 143 44.54 -13.43 0.31
C ILE A 143 44.84 -14.33 -0.90
N LYS A 144 45.69 -13.89 -1.83
CA LYS A 144 46.14 -14.70 -2.99
C LYS A 144 46.87 -15.97 -2.55
N GLN A 145 47.73 -15.89 -1.54
CA GLN A 145 48.43 -17.06 -0.98
C GLN A 145 47.47 -18.10 -0.40
N LEU A 146 46.37 -17.68 0.22
CA LEU A 146 45.32 -18.57 0.73
C LEU A 146 44.37 -19.07 -0.37
N TYR A 147 44.06 -18.20 -1.33
CA TYR A 147 43.09 -18.46 -2.40
C TYR A 147 43.64 -19.36 -3.52
N THR A 148 44.92 -19.23 -3.88
CA THR A 148 45.54 -20.05 -4.93
C THR A 148 45.46 -21.56 -4.63
N PRO A 149 45.82 -22.06 -3.43
CA PRO A 149 45.70 -23.49 -3.13
C PRO A 149 44.24 -23.94 -3.04
N SER A 150 43.32 -23.10 -2.52
CA SER A 150 41.90 -23.46 -2.43
C SER A 150 41.25 -23.58 -3.81
N LEU A 151 41.55 -22.68 -4.75
CA LEU A 151 41.09 -22.78 -6.13
C LEU A 151 41.68 -24.02 -6.83
N ARG A 152 42.95 -24.34 -6.61
CA ARG A 152 43.58 -25.54 -7.17
C ARG A 152 42.91 -26.82 -6.68
N LEU A 153 42.64 -26.90 -5.37
CA LEU A 153 41.88 -27.99 -4.76
C LEU A 153 40.46 -28.08 -5.33
N ALA A 154 39.77 -26.94 -5.48
CA ALA A 154 38.43 -26.89 -6.03
C ALA A 154 38.36 -27.39 -7.49
N LEU A 155 39.37 -27.06 -8.32
CA LEU A 155 39.48 -27.56 -9.68
C LEU A 155 39.77 -29.08 -9.74
N HIS A 156 40.49 -29.61 -8.76
CA HIS A 156 40.74 -31.05 -8.64
C HIS A 156 39.47 -31.81 -8.19
N TRP A 157 38.76 -31.30 -7.17
CA TRP A 157 37.53 -31.88 -6.61
C TRP A 157 36.25 -31.25 -7.19
N LYS A 158 36.26 -30.94 -8.48
CA LYS A 158 35.20 -30.22 -9.19
C LYS A 158 33.79 -30.78 -8.97
N LYS A 159 33.62 -32.12 -8.97
CA LYS A 159 32.31 -32.75 -8.76
C LYS A 159 31.82 -32.56 -7.32
N SER A 160 32.71 -32.68 -6.33
CA SER A 160 32.39 -32.53 -4.92
C SER A 160 32.00 -31.09 -4.57
N ILE A 161 32.66 -30.09 -5.16
CA ILE A 161 32.32 -28.68 -4.96
C ILE A 161 30.93 -28.36 -5.52
N VAL A 162 30.61 -28.83 -6.72
CA VAL A 162 29.27 -28.67 -7.30
C VAL A 162 28.22 -29.36 -6.43
N LEU A 163 28.46 -30.60 -6.01
CA LEU A 163 27.54 -31.34 -5.15
C LEU A 163 27.33 -30.64 -3.79
N SER A 164 28.41 -30.15 -3.17
CA SER A 164 28.34 -29.40 -1.91
C SER A 164 27.52 -28.13 -2.05
N SER A 165 27.70 -27.37 -3.14
CA SER A 165 26.90 -26.17 -3.39
C SER A 165 25.42 -26.47 -3.61
N LEU A 166 25.10 -27.60 -4.25
CA LEU A 166 23.73 -28.05 -4.46
C LEU A 166 23.08 -28.47 -3.13
N ILE A 167 23.81 -29.19 -2.28
CA ILE A 167 23.36 -29.54 -0.93
C ILE A 167 23.11 -28.29 -0.09
N ALA A 168 24.03 -27.31 -0.13
CA ALA A 168 23.85 -26.04 0.57
C ALA A 168 22.62 -25.28 0.07
N LEU A 169 22.34 -25.30 -1.24
CA LEU A 169 21.13 -24.71 -1.81
C LEU A 169 19.87 -25.42 -1.31
N ILE A 170 19.83 -26.75 -1.34
CA ILE A 170 18.68 -27.54 -0.84
C ILE A 170 18.45 -27.26 0.66
N LEU A 171 19.52 -27.24 1.45
CA LEU A 171 19.43 -26.92 2.88
C LEU A 171 18.91 -25.51 3.11
N SER A 172 19.37 -24.52 2.32
CA SER A 172 18.86 -23.15 2.42
C SER A 172 17.37 -23.06 2.08
N ILE A 173 16.87 -23.84 1.12
CA ILE A 173 15.45 -23.91 0.80
C ILE A 173 14.65 -24.48 1.98
N PHE A 174 15.16 -25.53 2.64
CA PHE A 174 14.52 -26.07 3.84
C PHE A 174 14.47 -25.05 4.98
N ILE A 175 15.57 -24.32 5.21
CA ILE A 175 15.61 -23.22 6.18
C ILE A 175 14.63 -22.11 5.80
N PHE A 176 14.51 -21.78 4.52
CA PHE A 176 13.56 -20.77 4.04
C PHE A 176 12.11 -21.11 4.39
N PHE A 177 11.70 -22.38 4.25
CA PHE A 177 10.37 -22.82 4.66
C PHE A 177 10.14 -22.81 6.18
N SER A 178 11.20 -22.71 6.98
CA SER A 178 11.10 -22.53 8.45
C SER A 178 11.06 -21.06 8.87
N LEU A 179 11.27 -20.11 7.95
CA LEU A 179 11.13 -18.69 8.25
C LEU A 179 9.66 -18.32 8.27
N GLY A 180 9.25 -17.61 9.32
CA GLY A 180 7.92 -17.00 9.41
C GLY A 180 7.70 -15.90 8.36
N GLY A 181 6.46 -15.44 8.23
CA GLY A 181 6.07 -14.41 7.26
C GLY A 181 5.38 -13.22 7.89
N GLU A 182 5.80 -12.01 7.50
CA GLU A 182 5.16 -10.76 7.90
C GLU A 182 5.09 -9.77 6.72
N PHE A 183 4.10 -8.87 6.71
CA PHE A 183 4.00 -7.88 5.63
C PHE A 183 5.16 -6.89 5.69
N LEU A 184 5.30 -6.22 6.83
CA LEU A 184 6.37 -5.30 7.16
C LEU A 184 6.73 -5.50 8.63
N PRO A 185 8.01 -5.34 8.99
CA PRO A 185 8.41 -5.25 10.38
C PRO A 185 7.69 -4.08 11.07
N GLU A 186 7.38 -4.24 12.35
CA GLU A 186 6.78 -3.19 13.17
C GLU A 186 7.70 -1.95 13.21
N LEU A 187 7.11 -0.76 13.04
CA LEU A 187 7.85 0.49 13.01
C LEU A 187 7.99 1.05 14.42
N ASP A 188 9.24 1.32 14.82
CA ASP A 188 9.47 2.02 16.08
C ASP A 188 9.20 3.53 15.93
N GLU A 189 8.08 3.99 16.50
CA GLU A 189 7.62 5.39 16.44
C GLU A 189 7.99 6.25 17.66
N GLY A 190 8.74 5.72 18.63
CA GLY A 190 8.99 6.45 19.88
C GLY A 190 7.85 6.32 20.89
N ASP A 191 6.68 6.84 20.52
CA ASP A 191 5.50 6.95 21.37
C ASP A 191 4.58 5.72 21.30
N PHE A 192 3.64 5.64 22.25
CA PHE A 192 2.58 4.63 22.26
C PHE A 192 1.20 5.27 22.10
N ALA A 193 0.33 4.58 21.36
CA ALA A 193 -1.09 4.80 21.34
C ALA A 193 -1.77 3.64 22.04
N VAL A 194 -2.59 3.94 23.04
CA VAL A 194 -3.32 2.95 23.83
C VAL A 194 -4.81 3.08 23.51
N ASP A 195 -5.37 2.05 22.88
CA ASP A 195 -6.82 1.92 22.68
C ASP A 195 -7.44 1.57 24.03
N THR A 196 -8.17 2.51 24.62
CA THR A 196 -8.74 2.41 25.96
C THR A 196 -10.25 2.27 25.85
N ARG A 197 -10.80 1.17 26.36
CA ARG A 197 -12.23 0.86 26.24
C ARG A 197 -12.85 0.48 27.58
N LEU A 198 -13.98 1.10 27.89
CA LEU A 198 -14.85 0.71 29.00
C LEU A 198 -15.95 -0.23 28.51
N LEU A 199 -16.72 -0.78 29.46
CA LEU A 199 -17.92 -1.55 29.14
C LEU A 199 -18.92 -0.69 28.35
N THR A 200 -19.56 -1.31 27.36
CA THR A 200 -20.60 -0.69 26.53
C THR A 200 -21.72 -0.11 27.40
N GLY A 201 -22.11 1.14 27.11
CA GLY A 201 -23.11 1.87 27.90
C GLY A 201 -22.54 2.68 29.07
N SER A 202 -21.21 2.69 29.25
CA SER A 202 -20.56 3.57 30.22
C SER A 202 -20.77 5.04 29.89
N SER A 203 -20.89 5.87 30.93
CA SER A 203 -21.07 7.31 30.76
C SER A 203 -19.77 8.01 30.35
N LEU A 204 -19.86 9.16 29.68
CA LEU A 204 -18.70 10.02 29.39
C LEU A 204 -17.89 10.34 30.65
N THR A 205 -18.58 10.64 31.74
CA THR A 205 -17.95 10.95 33.04
C THR A 205 -17.10 9.79 33.53
N SER A 206 -17.62 8.56 33.43
CA SER A 206 -16.88 7.35 33.81
C SER A 206 -15.66 7.14 32.91
N THR A 207 -15.76 7.39 31.61
CA THR A 207 -14.63 7.32 30.68
C THR A 207 -13.56 8.36 31.01
N VAL A 208 -13.96 9.60 31.33
CA VAL A 208 -13.04 10.66 31.76
C VAL A 208 -12.31 10.25 33.06
N GLU A 209 -13.03 9.76 34.06
CA GLU A 209 -12.42 9.32 35.33
C GLU A 209 -11.44 8.15 35.11
N ALA A 210 -11.81 7.17 34.29
CA ALA A 210 -10.97 6.03 33.97
C ALA A 210 -9.68 6.43 33.24
N THR A 211 -9.78 7.29 32.22
CA THR A 211 -8.63 7.77 31.44
C THR A 211 -7.70 8.64 32.27
N LEU A 212 -8.23 9.56 33.10
CA LEU A 212 -7.44 10.37 34.02
C LEU A 212 -6.72 9.51 35.07
N LYS A 213 -7.37 8.46 35.57
CA LYS A 213 -6.74 7.50 36.47
C LYS A 213 -5.62 6.74 35.77
N GLY A 214 -5.85 6.27 34.54
CA GLY A 214 -4.82 5.61 33.72
C GLY A 214 -3.61 6.52 33.46
N GLU A 215 -3.83 7.77 33.10
CA GLU A 215 -2.79 8.79 32.96
C GLU A 215 -1.97 8.96 34.24
N ALA A 216 -2.64 9.17 35.38
CA ALA A 216 -1.97 9.39 36.66
C ALA A 216 -1.14 8.17 37.08
N VAL A 217 -1.64 6.96 36.81
CA VAL A 217 -0.92 5.70 37.07
C VAL A 217 0.33 5.59 36.21
N LEU A 218 0.26 5.91 34.91
CA LEU A 218 1.41 5.85 34.02
C LEU A 218 2.48 6.88 34.42
N LEU A 219 2.10 8.13 34.64
CA LEU A 219 3.02 9.21 35.04
C LEU A 219 3.69 8.94 36.39
N LYS A 220 2.99 8.27 37.32
CA LYS A 220 3.53 7.95 38.66
C LYS A 220 4.53 6.80 38.63
N ASN A 221 4.26 5.75 37.86
CA ASN A 221 5.06 4.51 37.89
C ASN A 221 6.21 4.52 36.86
N PHE A 222 6.10 5.31 35.80
CA PHE A 222 7.07 5.32 34.69
C PHE A 222 7.67 6.71 34.49
N PRO A 223 8.89 6.97 35.00
CA PRO A 223 9.57 8.25 34.77
C PRO A 223 9.91 8.52 33.30
N GLU A 224 9.79 7.52 32.43
CA GLU A 224 9.97 7.61 30.98
C GLU A 224 8.82 8.32 30.28
N VAL A 225 7.64 8.37 30.88
CA VAL A 225 6.47 9.04 30.29
C VAL A 225 6.61 10.55 30.50
N GLU A 226 6.56 11.32 29.43
CA GLU A 226 6.60 12.79 29.48
C GLU A 226 5.20 13.37 29.70
N LYS A 227 4.23 12.86 28.93
CA LYS A 227 2.83 13.29 28.98
C LYS A 227 1.92 12.19 28.46
N VAL A 228 0.68 12.18 28.95
CA VAL A 228 -0.38 11.32 28.43
C VAL A 228 -1.53 12.22 27.99
N ILE A 229 -2.09 11.95 26.81
CA ILE A 229 -3.20 12.73 26.25
C ILE A 229 -4.30 11.76 25.86
N ALA A 230 -5.46 11.86 26.51
CA ALA A 230 -6.63 11.06 26.17
C ALA A 230 -7.59 11.82 25.25
N LYS A 231 -7.97 11.20 24.13
CA LYS A 231 -9.04 11.67 23.24
C LYS A 231 -10.23 10.73 23.38
N ILE A 232 -11.33 11.22 23.95
CA ILE A 232 -12.54 10.43 24.21
C ILE A 232 -13.59 10.73 23.14
N GLY A 233 -14.18 9.69 22.55
CA GLY A 233 -15.24 9.83 21.56
C GLY A 233 -14.81 10.55 20.27
N SER A 234 -15.82 10.99 19.52
CA SER A 234 -15.63 11.60 18.20
C SER A 234 -15.32 13.11 18.30
N ALA A 235 -14.42 13.59 17.43
CA ALA A 235 -14.18 15.02 17.27
C ALA A 235 -15.32 15.73 16.51
N GLU A 236 -15.41 17.07 16.61
CA GLU A 236 -16.41 17.87 15.89
C GLU A 236 -16.38 17.67 14.37
N ILE A 237 -15.17 17.44 13.83
CA ILE A 237 -14.99 16.93 12.47
C ILE A 237 -14.90 15.40 12.60
N PRO A 238 -15.95 14.65 12.23
CA PRO A 238 -16.03 13.22 12.48
C PRO A 238 -15.21 12.45 11.44
N THR A 239 -13.88 12.61 11.48
CA THR A 239 -12.95 11.77 10.71
C THR A 239 -12.81 10.37 11.31
N ASP A 240 -13.22 10.23 12.57
CA ASP A 240 -13.07 9.02 13.38
C ASP A 240 -14.32 8.87 14.28
N PRO A 241 -15.26 7.98 13.92
CA PRO A 241 -16.51 7.79 14.64
C PRO A 241 -16.30 6.88 15.87
N MET A 242 -15.66 7.44 16.90
CA MET A 242 -15.47 6.74 18.18
C MET A 242 -16.68 6.89 19.10
N PRO A 243 -17.08 5.80 19.80
CA PRO A 243 -18.12 5.84 20.82
C PRO A 243 -17.60 6.50 22.11
N ILE A 244 -18.50 6.84 23.03
CA ILE A 244 -18.19 7.67 24.20
C ILE A 244 -17.50 6.86 25.32
N GLU A 245 -17.67 5.54 25.29
CA GLU A 245 -16.98 4.57 26.15
C GLU A 245 -15.58 4.19 25.64
N ALA A 246 -15.10 4.78 24.55
CA ALA A 246 -13.78 4.54 23.98
C ALA A 246 -12.93 5.82 23.97
N ALA A 247 -11.62 5.64 24.18
CA ALA A 247 -10.65 6.70 24.19
C ALA A 247 -9.32 6.26 23.57
N ASP A 248 -8.65 7.17 22.89
CA ASP A 248 -7.27 6.99 22.45
C ASP A 248 -6.35 7.71 23.42
N MET A 249 -5.54 6.96 24.17
CA MET A 249 -4.53 7.52 25.05
C MET A 249 -3.18 7.55 24.35
N MET A 250 -2.71 8.74 23.97
CA MET A 250 -1.36 8.94 23.45
C MET A 250 -0.39 9.11 24.61
N VAL A 251 0.53 8.16 24.76
CA VAL A 251 1.58 8.16 25.78
C VAL A 251 2.87 8.61 25.10
N VAL A 252 3.26 9.86 25.37
CA VAL A 252 4.49 10.42 24.80
C VAL A 252 5.66 10.06 25.70
N MET A 253 6.67 9.47 25.07
CA MET A 253 7.81 8.87 25.76
C MET A 253 9.05 9.76 25.62
N LYS A 254 9.89 9.77 26.64
CA LYS A 254 11.27 10.28 26.52
C LYS A 254 12.07 9.40 25.56
N ASP A 255 13.16 9.96 25.04
CA ASP A 255 14.13 9.21 24.24
C ASP A 255 14.58 7.93 24.94
N LYS A 256 14.75 6.84 24.17
CA LYS A 256 15.09 5.51 24.67
C LYS A 256 16.36 5.47 25.53
N SER A 257 17.30 6.38 25.31
CA SER A 257 18.52 6.51 26.11
C SER A 257 18.28 6.94 27.56
N ALA A 258 17.12 7.54 27.85
CA ALA A 258 16.73 8.00 29.18
C ALA A 258 15.88 6.96 29.95
N TRP A 259 15.65 5.78 29.36
CA TRP A 259 14.81 4.74 29.96
C TRP A 259 15.53 4.02 31.10
N VAL A 260 14.84 3.80 32.23
CA VAL A 260 15.37 3.11 33.42
C VAL A 260 14.59 1.85 33.78
N SER A 261 13.30 1.82 33.44
CA SER A 261 12.35 0.79 33.85
C SER A 261 12.33 -0.42 32.93
N ALA A 262 12.73 -0.28 31.66
CA ALA A 262 12.77 -1.37 30.68
C ALA A 262 13.90 -1.17 29.66
N LYS A 263 14.42 -2.28 29.11
CA LYS A 263 15.45 -2.27 28.06
C LYS A 263 14.85 -2.28 26.66
N THR A 264 13.70 -2.94 26.50
CA THR A 264 12.99 -3.03 25.22
C THR A 264 11.61 -2.36 25.33
N LYS A 265 11.02 -2.04 24.18
CA LYS A 265 9.68 -1.46 24.12
C LYS A 265 8.62 -2.46 24.50
N ASP A 266 8.77 -3.71 24.07
CA ASP A 266 7.86 -4.79 24.44
C ASP A 266 7.81 -4.99 25.96
N GLU A 267 8.98 -4.98 26.61
CA GLU A 267 9.07 -5.05 28.07
C GLU A 267 8.42 -3.83 28.74
N MET A 268 8.56 -2.63 28.15
CA MET A 268 7.89 -1.43 28.64
C MET A 268 6.36 -1.56 28.53
N ILE A 269 5.86 -2.03 27.39
CA ILE A 269 4.43 -2.25 27.16
C ILE A 269 3.89 -3.27 28.16
N GLU A 270 4.57 -4.41 28.35
CA GLU A 270 4.17 -5.44 29.32
C GLU A 270 4.07 -4.87 30.74
N LYS A 271 5.06 -4.08 31.16
CA LYS A 271 5.06 -3.43 32.48
C LYS A 271 3.94 -2.41 32.62
N MET A 272 3.75 -1.55 31.62
CA MET A 272 2.67 -0.55 31.62
C MET A 272 1.30 -1.20 31.64
N GLN A 273 1.10 -2.23 30.82
CA GLN A 273 -0.16 -2.99 30.74
C GLN A 273 -0.44 -3.72 32.05
N ALA A 274 0.55 -4.35 32.68
CA ALA A 274 0.39 -4.99 33.99
C ALA A 274 -0.05 -3.99 35.07
N VAL A 275 0.59 -2.82 35.14
CA VAL A 275 0.28 -1.78 36.13
C VAL A 275 -1.11 -1.17 35.88
N LEU A 276 -1.49 -0.94 34.62
CA LEU A 276 -2.82 -0.45 34.27
C LEU A 276 -3.92 -1.46 34.61
N ASN A 277 -3.71 -2.74 34.30
CA ASN A 277 -4.66 -3.81 34.60
C ASN A 277 -4.86 -3.99 36.12
N GLU A 278 -3.79 -3.83 36.90
CA GLU A 278 -3.86 -3.93 38.37
C GLU A 278 -4.58 -2.72 38.99
N GLN A 279 -4.24 -1.49 38.56
CA GLN A 279 -4.68 -0.27 39.25
C GLN A 279 -5.98 0.32 38.68
N VAL A 280 -6.36 -0.02 37.45
CA VAL A 280 -7.57 0.48 36.77
C VAL A 280 -8.45 -0.69 36.30
N PRO A 281 -9.06 -1.45 37.23
CA PRO A 281 -9.88 -2.60 36.87
C PRO A 281 -11.14 -2.19 36.11
N GLY A 282 -11.60 -3.05 35.20
CA GLY A 282 -12.80 -2.82 34.40
C GLY A 282 -12.59 -1.97 33.14
N VAL A 283 -11.34 -1.66 32.82
CA VAL A 283 -10.93 -0.96 31.59
C VAL A 283 -10.00 -1.86 30.79
N TRP A 284 -10.24 -1.96 29.49
CA TRP A 284 -9.35 -2.66 28.57
C TRP A 284 -8.37 -1.67 27.95
N PHE A 285 -7.08 -2.02 27.94
CA PHE A 285 -6.00 -1.21 27.38
C PHE A 285 -5.24 -2.02 26.33
N GLY A 286 -5.32 -1.62 25.06
CA GLY A 286 -4.57 -2.21 23.96
C GLY A 286 -3.44 -1.30 23.49
N PHE A 287 -2.19 -1.72 23.69
CA PHE A 287 -1.01 -0.94 23.31
C PHE A 287 -0.63 -1.13 21.84
N GLN A 288 -0.34 -0.03 21.16
CA GLN A 288 0.11 0.04 19.77
C GLN A 288 1.00 1.28 19.54
N HIS A 289 1.43 1.48 18.29
CA HIS A 289 2.08 2.71 17.85
C HIS A 289 1.10 3.67 17.15
N PRO A 290 1.25 5.00 17.30
CA PRO A 290 0.28 5.97 16.79
C PRO A 290 -0.02 5.88 15.27
N ILE A 291 1.00 5.83 14.42
CA ILE A 291 0.86 5.75 12.95
C ILE A 291 0.38 4.35 12.59
N GLN A 292 0.93 3.29 13.19
CA GLN A 292 0.46 1.91 12.97
C GLN A 292 -1.02 1.74 13.29
N MET A 293 -1.50 2.23 14.44
CA MET A 293 -2.90 2.17 14.85
C MET A 293 -3.80 2.84 13.81
N ARG A 294 -3.43 4.03 13.32
CA ARG A 294 -4.20 4.76 12.30
C ARG A 294 -4.12 4.11 10.93
N PHE A 295 -2.98 3.53 10.60
CA PHE A 295 -2.80 2.80 9.37
C PHE A 295 -3.70 1.55 9.35
N ASN A 296 -3.70 0.76 10.42
CA ASN A 296 -4.56 -0.41 10.58
C ASN A 296 -6.05 -0.03 10.49
N GLU A 297 -6.46 1.03 11.20
CA GLU A 297 -7.84 1.51 11.22
C GLU A 297 -8.30 1.96 9.84
N LEU A 298 -7.49 2.73 9.12
CA LEU A 298 -7.79 3.17 7.75
C LEU A 298 -7.85 1.99 6.77
N MET A 299 -6.98 1.01 6.95
CA MET A 299 -6.84 -0.11 6.01
C MET A 299 -7.91 -1.19 6.20
N THR A 300 -8.29 -1.47 7.44
CA THR A 300 -9.09 -2.65 7.78
C THR A 300 -10.41 -2.33 8.48
N GLY A 301 -10.56 -1.09 8.94
CA GLY A 301 -11.64 -0.65 9.81
C GLY A 301 -11.46 -1.05 11.27
N ALA A 302 -10.28 -1.55 11.64
CA ALA A 302 -9.95 -2.00 12.99
C ALA A 302 -8.51 -1.63 13.34
N ARG A 303 -8.22 -1.50 14.63
CA ARG A 303 -6.94 -0.96 15.11
C ARG A 303 -5.87 -2.04 15.22
N GLN A 304 -6.28 -3.27 15.49
CA GLN A 304 -5.42 -4.42 15.70
C GLN A 304 -4.65 -4.86 14.44
N ASP A 305 -3.47 -5.46 14.63
CA ASP A 305 -2.61 -5.89 13.53
C ASP A 305 -3.25 -6.97 12.67
N VAL A 306 -3.96 -7.89 13.31
CA VAL A 306 -4.76 -8.92 12.68
C VAL A 306 -6.22 -8.71 13.05
N VAL A 307 -7.09 -8.89 12.05
CA VAL A 307 -8.53 -8.97 12.29
C VAL A 307 -9.18 -10.16 11.62
N ILE A 308 -10.00 -10.86 12.39
CA ILE A 308 -10.86 -11.94 11.93
C ILE A 308 -12.25 -11.34 11.78
N LYS A 309 -12.76 -11.31 10.55
CA LYS A 309 -14.10 -10.79 10.23
C LYS A 309 -15.03 -11.97 10.04
N ILE A 310 -16.09 -12.03 10.85
CA ILE A 310 -17.15 -13.04 10.74
C ILE A 310 -18.37 -12.35 10.13
N TYR A 311 -18.85 -12.86 9.01
CA TYR A 311 -20.01 -12.33 8.28
C TYR A 311 -21.25 -13.17 8.53
N GLY A 312 -22.42 -12.52 8.55
CA GLY A 312 -23.70 -13.18 8.75
C GLY A 312 -24.82 -12.20 9.09
N GLU A 313 -26.07 -12.66 9.10
CA GLU A 313 -27.23 -11.78 9.25
C GLU A 313 -27.68 -11.57 10.71
N ASP A 314 -27.57 -12.58 11.56
CA ASP A 314 -28.05 -12.56 12.95
C ASP A 314 -26.96 -12.08 13.90
N LEU A 315 -27.25 -10.99 14.65
CA LEU A 315 -26.29 -10.37 15.58
C LEU A 315 -25.95 -11.27 16.78
N ALA A 316 -26.89 -12.09 17.25
CA ALA A 316 -26.68 -13.00 18.37
C ALA A 316 -25.76 -14.16 17.96
N LEU A 317 -25.98 -14.74 16.78
CA LEU A 317 -25.08 -15.77 16.22
C LEU A 317 -23.68 -15.21 15.95
N LEU A 318 -23.59 -14.00 15.38
CA LEU A 318 -22.29 -13.33 15.19
C LEU A 318 -21.56 -13.14 16.52
N THR A 319 -22.25 -12.67 17.56
CA THR A 319 -21.67 -12.48 18.90
C THR A 319 -21.20 -13.81 19.50
N GLN A 320 -21.97 -14.89 19.34
CA GLN A 320 -21.58 -16.22 19.78
C GLN A 320 -20.32 -16.71 19.08
N TYR A 321 -20.27 -16.64 17.74
CA TYR A 321 -19.10 -17.06 16.96
C TYR A 321 -17.87 -16.22 17.28
N ALA A 322 -18.02 -14.91 17.48
CA ALA A 322 -16.92 -14.04 17.88
C ALA A 322 -16.36 -14.41 19.27
N GLY A 323 -17.23 -14.79 20.22
CA GLY A 323 -16.81 -15.28 21.55
C GLY A 323 -16.02 -16.60 21.47
N THR A 324 -16.47 -17.56 20.66
CA THR A 324 -15.75 -18.82 20.42
C THR A 324 -14.40 -18.56 19.74
N VAL A 325 -14.38 -17.76 18.67
CA VAL A 325 -13.14 -17.39 17.98
C VAL A 325 -12.18 -16.65 18.91
N GLY A 326 -12.66 -15.70 19.72
CA GLY A 326 -11.81 -15.02 20.70
C GLY A 326 -11.21 -15.99 21.72
N SER A 327 -11.97 -16.99 22.16
CA SER A 327 -11.45 -18.04 23.06
C SER A 327 -10.38 -18.90 22.40
N LEU A 328 -10.52 -19.20 21.10
CA LEU A 328 -9.48 -19.88 20.31
C LEU A 328 -8.21 -19.03 20.18
N VAL A 329 -8.36 -17.75 19.81
CA VAL A 329 -7.24 -16.83 19.66
C VAL A 329 -6.42 -16.75 20.95
N SER A 330 -7.09 -16.61 22.11
CA SER A 330 -6.41 -16.50 23.43
C SER A 330 -5.53 -17.71 23.83
N LYS A 331 -5.71 -18.87 23.18
CA LYS A 331 -4.88 -20.07 23.42
C LYS A 331 -3.61 -20.10 22.59
N ILE A 332 -3.53 -19.28 21.53
CA ILE A 332 -2.41 -19.29 20.58
C ILE A 332 -1.30 -18.38 21.10
N GLU A 333 -0.10 -18.96 21.20
CA GLU A 333 1.10 -18.23 21.60
C GLU A 333 1.45 -17.14 20.57
N GLY A 334 1.74 -15.93 21.07
CA GLY A 334 2.06 -14.75 20.27
C GLY A 334 0.87 -13.85 19.94
N THR A 335 -0.33 -14.17 20.44
CA THR A 335 -1.51 -13.30 20.35
C THR A 335 -1.64 -12.46 21.62
N GLU A 336 -1.69 -11.14 21.46
CA GLU A 336 -1.75 -10.18 22.55
C GLU A 336 -2.89 -9.20 22.36
N SER A 337 -3.36 -8.61 23.46
CA SER A 337 -4.41 -7.57 23.43
C SER A 337 -5.63 -7.98 22.59
N LEU A 338 -6.20 -9.16 22.88
CA LEU A 338 -7.41 -9.64 22.21
C LEU A 338 -8.55 -8.62 22.41
N PHE A 339 -9.15 -8.23 21.30
CA PHE A 339 -10.30 -7.35 21.21
C PHE A 339 -11.44 -8.09 20.50
N ILE A 340 -12.57 -8.23 21.20
CA ILE A 340 -13.82 -8.75 20.63
C ILE A 340 -14.78 -7.58 20.51
N GLU A 341 -15.26 -7.33 19.30
CA GLU A 341 -16.23 -6.27 19.05
C GLU A 341 -17.58 -6.60 19.69
N ASN A 342 -18.08 -5.72 20.56
CA ASN A 342 -19.41 -5.88 21.17
C ASN A 342 -20.50 -5.26 20.28
N MET A 343 -21.40 -6.11 19.75
CA MET A 343 -22.57 -5.68 18.97
C MET A 343 -23.83 -5.45 19.81
N THR A 344 -23.90 -6.04 20.99
CA THR A 344 -25.03 -5.93 21.93
C THR A 344 -24.54 -5.43 23.28
N GLY A 345 -25.46 -5.09 24.18
CA GLY A 345 -25.10 -4.70 25.55
C GLY A 345 -25.34 -3.23 25.86
N LEU A 346 -25.91 -2.45 24.94
CA LEU A 346 -26.23 -1.05 25.18
C LEU A 346 -27.59 -0.92 25.89
N PRO A 347 -27.66 -0.50 27.15
CA PRO A 347 -28.94 -0.27 27.82
C PRO A 347 -29.67 0.92 27.19
N GLN A 348 -30.92 0.72 26.76
CA GLN A 348 -31.75 1.72 26.12
C GLN A 348 -33.10 1.84 26.84
N ILE A 349 -33.60 3.06 26.97
CA ILE A 349 -34.97 3.32 27.40
C ILE A 349 -35.86 3.32 26.16
N ILE A 350 -36.68 2.28 26.02
CA ILE A 350 -37.61 2.12 24.90
C ILE A 350 -39.00 2.62 25.31
N ILE A 351 -39.50 3.61 24.58
CA ILE A 351 -40.83 4.19 24.78
C ILE A 351 -41.78 3.62 23.72
N ARG A 352 -42.55 2.60 24.08
CA ARG A 352 -43.52 1.93 23.21
C ARG A 352 -44.87 2.64 23.28
N ILE A 353 -45.06 3.58 22.35
CA ILE A 353 -46.27 4.41 22.30
C ILE A 353 -47.51 3.57 21.97
N LYS A 354 -48.55 3.70 22.80
CA LYS A 354 -49.86 3.05 22.66
C LYS A 354 -50.76 3.87 21.74
N ARG A 355 -50.92 3.42 20.49
CA ARG A 355 -51.66 4.17 19.45
C ARG A 355 -53.15 4.36 19.78
N ASP A 356 -53.74 3.39 20.46
CA ASP A 356 -55.11 3.43 20.98
C ASP A 356 -55.29 4.55 22.01
N LYS A 357 -54.35 4.70 22.95
CA LYS A 357 -54.33 5.78 23.95
C LYS A 357 -54.15 7.15 23.29
N LEU A 358 -53.26 7.26 22.31
CA LEU A 358 -53.11 8.49 21.54
C LEU A 358 -54.42 8.94 20.87
N ALA A 359 -55.14 8.00 20.24
CA ALA A 359 -56.42 8.29 19.60
C ALA A 359 -57.48 8.74 20.63
N HIS A 360 -57.52 8.11 21.80
CA HIS A 360 -58.43 8.48 22.89
C HIS A 360 -58.21 9.93 23.35
N TYR A 361 -56.96 10.33 23.54
CA TYR A 361 -56.59 11.67 24.00
C TYR A 361 -56.44 12.71 22.88
N LYS A 362 -56.73 12.34 21.62
CA LYS A 362 -56.56 13.16 20.41
C LYS A 362 -55.14 13.71 20.24
N LEU A 363 -54.14 12.90 20.57
CA LEU A 363 -52.72 13.23 20.43
C LEU A 363 -52.13 12.58 19.17
N SER A 364 -51.23 13.28 18.50
CA SER A 364 -50.43 12.71 17.43
C SER A 364 -49.10 12.17 17.95
N MET A 365 -48.58 11.14 17.27
CA MET A 365 -47.25 10.59 17.59
C MET A 365 -46.14 11.64 17.44
N LYS A 366 -46.31 12.61 16.55
CA LYS A 366 -45.37 13.72 16.35
C LYS A 366 -45.34 14.67 17.56
N GLU A 367 -46.49 14.94 18.18
CA GLU A 367 -46.56 15.80 19.38
C GLU A 367 -45.87 15.13 20.56
N VAL A 368 -46.18 13.85 20.81
CA VAL A 368 -45.55 13.06 21.88
C VAL A 368 -44.03 13.01 21.70
N ASN A 369 -43.56 12.63 20.50
CA ASN A 369 -42.12 12.62 20.20
C ASN A 369 -41.49 14.02 20.29
N GLY A 370 -42.24 15.06 19.93
CA GLY A 370 -41.79 16.45 20.06
C GLY A 370 -41.55 16.85 21.52
N VAL A 371 -42.45 16.45 22.42
CA VAL A 371 -42.29 16.67 23.86
C VAL A 371 -41.10 15.90 24.40
N ILE A 372 -40.99 14.59 24.10
CA ILE A 372 -39.86 13.75 24.54
C ILE A 372 -38.51 14.32 24.09
N ASN A 373 -38.41 14.71 22.81
CA ASN A 373 -37.18 15.28 22.25
C ASN A 373 -36.82 16.63 22.91
N THR A 374 -37.82 17.48 23.14
CA THR A 374 -37.62 18.76 23.84
C THR A 374 -37.23 18.54 25.30
N ALA A 375 -37.81 17.54 25.97
CA ALA A 375 -37.55 17.23 27.36
C ALA A 375 -36.12 16.77 27.63
N PHE A 376 -35.61 15.81 26.84
CA PHE A 376 -34.32 15.15 27.12
C PHE A 376 -33.17 15.61 26.24
N ALA A 377 -33.30 15.51 24.92
CA ALA A 377 -32.24 15.91 24.00
C ALA A 377 -32.04 17.43 23.97
N GLY A 378 -33.12 18.16 24.25
CA GLY A 378 -33.17 19.61 24.16
C GLY A 378 -33.42 20.04 22.72
N LYS A 379 -34.41 20.92 22.54
CA LYS A 379 -34.76 21.41 21.20
C LYS A 379 -34.18 22.80 20.99
N ALA A 380 -33.35 22.94 19.96
CA ALA A 380 -32.89 24.25 19.50
C ALA A 380 -34.10 25.10 19.04
N THR A 381 -34.30 26.25 19.68
CA THR A 381 -35.40 27.19 19.40
C THR A 381 -34.93 28.41 18.60
N GLY A 382 -33.63 28.70 18.64
CA GLY A 382 -33.02 29.80 17.91
C GLY A 382 -31.50 29.80 18.06
N GLN A 383 -30.85 30.81 17.49
CA GLN A 383 -29.41 31.00 17.60
C GLN A 383 -29.12 32.40 18.16
N LEU A 384 -28.23 32.46 19.14
CA LEU A 384 -27.65 33.69 19.64
C LEU A 384 -26.35 33.96 18.86
N PHE A 385 -26.25 35.17 18.31
CA PHE A 385 -25.07 35.61 17.57
C PHE A 385 -24.28 36.60 18.42
N GLU A 386 -23.01 36.31 18.65
CA GLU A 386 -22.05 37.20 19.30
C GLU A 386 -20.92 37.50 18.31
N GLY A 387 -21.12 38.55 17.50
CA GLY A 387 -20.26 38.84 16.36
C GLY A 387 -20.31 37.70 15.34
N GLU A 388 -19.18 37.02 15.13
CA GLU A 388 -19.08 35.86 14.24
C GLU A 388 -19.43 34.53 14.92
N LYS A 389 -19.44 34.47 16.27
CA LYS A 389 -19.78 33.26 17.03
C LYS A 389 -21.28 33.01 17.01
N ARG A 390 -21.67 31.73 16.94
CA ARG A 390 -23.06 31.28 16.92
C ARG A 390 -23.27 30.26 18.01
N PHE A 391 -24.29 30.47 18.83
CA PHE A 391 -24.66 29.57 19.91
C PHE A 391 -26.11 29.13 19.74
N ASP A 392 -26.37 27.83 19.82
CA ASP A 392 -27.75 27.33 19.81
C ASP A 392 -28.42 27.62 21.16
N VAL A 393 -29.60 28.22 21.11
CA VAL A 393 -30.47 28.38 22.28
C VAL A 393 -31.38 27.16 22.34
N VAL A 394 -31.25 26.35 23.39
CA VAL A 394 -31.99 25.09 23.55
C VAL A 394 -32.99 25.17 24.70
N ILE A 395 -34.18 24.63 24.49
CA ILE A 395 -35.18 24.40 25.54
C ILE A 395 -35.08 22.94 25.97
N ARG A 396 -34.88 22.70 27.26
CA ARG A 396 -34.77 21.37 27.87
C ARG A 396 -35.34 21.39 29.29
N ILE A 397 -35.82 20.24 29.77
CA ILE A 397 -36.22 20.09 31.17
C ILE A 397 -34.98 20.22 32.07
N ASP A 398 -35.19 20.76 33.28
CA ASP A 398 -34.15 20.88 34.30
C ASP A 398 -33.49 19.53 34.59
N GLU A 399 -32.19 19.54 34.87
CA GLU A 399 -31.43 18.32 35.12
C GLU A 399 -31.97 17.46 36.26
N ALA A 400 -32.57 18.06 37.29
CA ALA A 400 -33.12 17.31 38.41
C ALA A 400 -34.30 16.38 38.02
N HIS A 401 -34.99 16.67 36.92
CA HIS A 401 -36.19 15.94 36.48
C HIS A 401 -35.95 15.15 35.18
N ARG A 402 -34.71 14.66 34.99
CA ARG A 402 -34.33 13.86 33.81
C ARG A 402 -33.19 12.86 34.08
N LYS A 403 -33.07 12.39 35.33
CA LYS A 403 -31.99 11.46 35.75
C LYS A 403 -32.44 10.01 35.78
N SER A 404 -33.73 9.76 35.93
CA SER A 404 -34.29 8.44 36.17
C SER A 404 -35.33 8.05 35.11
N VAL A 405 -35.64 6.76 35.05
CA VAL A 405 -36.74 6.25 34.22
C VAL A 405 -38.09 6.79 34.71
N ASP A 406 -38.25 7.00 36.01
CA ASP A 406 -39.46 7.59 36.60
C ASP A 406 -39.70 9.02 36.10
N ASP A 407 -38.63 9.78 35.87
CA ASP A 407 -38.74 11.11 35.25
C ASP A 407 -39.29 11.02 33.82
N VAL A 408 -38.87 10.01 33.04
CA VAL A 408 -39.41 9.74 31.70
C VAL A 408 -40.90 9.42 31.78
N GLN A 409 -41.30 8.57 32.72
CA GLN A 409 -42.69 8.14 32.90
C GLN A 409 -43.64 9.28 33.28
N ASN A 410 -43.13 10.27 34.02
CA ASN A 410 -43.90 11.39 34.53
C ASN A 410 -43.88 12.63 33.62
N ILE A 411 -43.29 12.53 32.41
CA ILE A 411 -43.35 13.62 31.44
C ILE A 411 -44.79 13.94 31.08
N ILE A 412 -45.13 15.21 31.15
CA ILE A 412 -46.46 15.70 30.82
C ILE A 412 -46.53 16.04 29.34
N VAL A 413 -47.47 15.42 28.64
CA VAL A 413 -47.89 15.76 27.28
C VAL A 413 -49.25 16.45 27.35
N ALA A 414 -49.32 17.67 26.84
CA ALA A 414 -50.57 18.41 26.75
C ALA A 414 -51.26 18.12 25.40
N ASN A 415 -52.57 17.88 25.43
CA ASN A 415 -53.37 17.83 24.20
C ASN A 415 -53.87 19.22 23.79
N ALA A 416 -54.52 19.33 22.63
CA ALA A 416 -55.06 20.60 22.12
C ALA A 416 -56.11 21.24 23.04
N ASP A 417 -56.79 20.42 23.87
CA ASP A 417 -57.79 20.86 24.84
C ASP A 417 -57.16 21.32 26.17
N GLY A 418 -55.82 21.27 26.30
CA GLY A 418 -55.07 21.67 27.49
C GLY A 418 -54.97 20.59 28.58
N LEU A 419 -55.49 19.39 28.33
CA LEU A 419 -55.40 18.26 29.24
C LEU A 419 -53.95 17.78 29.34
N GLN A 420 -53.43 17.73 30.56
CA GLN A 420 -52.07 17.28 30.88
C GLN A 420 -52.08 15.78 31.17
N ILE A 421 -51.40 15.00 30.34
CA ILE A 421 -51.39 13.54 30.42
C ILE A 421 -49.95 13.07 30.63
N PRO A 422 -49.66 12.28 31.68
CA PRO A 422 -48.33 11.75 31.89
C PRO A 422 -47.98 10.68 30.85
N LEU A 423 -46.70 10.53 30.53
CA LEU A 423 -46.26 9.67 29.42
C LEU A 423 -46.57 8.18 29.64
N HIS A 424 -46.59 7.70 30.88
CA HIS A 424 -46.94 6.30 31.20
C HIS A 424 -48.38 5.92 30.81
N GLU A 425 -49.31 6.87 30.73
CA GLU A 425 -50.66 6.62 30.22
C GLU A 425 -50.69 6.47 28.69
N LEU A 426 -49.69 7.02 28.01
CA LEU A 426 -49.60 7.08 26.54
C LEU A 426 -48.63 6.04 25.96
N ALA A 427 -47.71 5.50 26.75
CA ALA A 427 -46.67 4.60 26.29
C ALA A 427 -46.22 3.63 27.41
N ASP A 428 -45.74 2.44 27.02
CA ASP A 428 -44.97 1.58 27.92
C ASP A 428 -43.49 2.00 27.86
N ILE A 429 -42.89 2.27 29.03
CA ILE A 429 -41.49 2.67 29.14
C ILE A 429 -40.72 1.51 29.77
N VAL A 430 -39.85 0.87 28.98
CA VAL A 430 -39.06 -0.29 29.40
C VAL A 430 -37.57 -0.05 29.17
N VAL A 431 -36.73 -0.59 30.05
CA VAL A 431 -35.28 -0.60 29.85
C VAL A 431 -34.91 -1.93 29.23
N GLU A 432 -34.36 -1.90 28.03
CA GLU A 432 -33.97 -3.11 27.28
C GLU A 432 -32.55 -2.95 26.75
N THR A 433 -31.86 -4.08 26.60
CA THR A 433 -30.53 -4.11 26.01
C THR A 433 -30.64 -4.12 24.49
N GLY A 434 -30.23 -3.02 23.86
CA GLY A 434 -30.21 -2.87 22.41
C GLY A 434 -28.86 -3.22 21.78
N PRO A 435 -28.80 -3.20 20.43
CA PRO A 435 -27.53 -3.27 19.71
C PRO A 435 -26.71 -2.00 19.99
N ASN A 436 -25.40 -2.16 20.21
CA ASN A 436 -24.47 -1.05 20.39
C ASN A 436 -24.13 -0.41 19.04
N GLN A 437 -23.73 -1.24 18.07
CA GLN A 437 -23.33 -0.82 16.75
C GLN A 437 -23.60 -1.94 15.75
N ILE A 438 -23.86 -1.57 14.48
CA ILE A 438 -24.05 -2.53 13.38
C ILE A 438 -23.04 -2.19 12.30
N GLN A 439 -21.93 -2.92 12.27
CA GLN A 439 -20.91 -2.76 11.26
C GLN A 439 -21.20 -3.57 10.01
N ARG A 440 -20.82 -3.00 8.87
CA ARG A 440 -20.99 -3.63 7.57
C ARG A 440 -19.80 -3.37 6.66
N ASP A 441 -19.38 -4.41 5.97
CA ASP A 441 -18.48 -4.30 4.82
C ASP A 441 -19.28 -4.76 3.59
N ASP A 442 -19.27 -4.00 2.50
CA ASP A 442 -20.04 -4.28 1.27
C ASP A 442 -21.52 -4.61 1.53
N ALA A 443 -22.16 -3.83 2.41
CA ALA A 443 -23.54 -3.99 2.88
C ALA A 443 -23.84 -5.28 3.67
N LYS A 444 -22.85 -6.14 3.92
CA LYS A 444 -22.98 -7.35 4.72
C LYS A 444 -22.63 -7.06 6.17
N ARG A 445 -23.48 -7.51 7.10
CA ARG A 445 -23.20 -7.41 8.54
C ARG A 445 -21.98 -8.26 8.89
N ARG A 446 -21.11 -7.71 9.74
CA ARG A 446 -19.88 -8.37 10.19
C ARG A 446 -19.52 -7.98 11.60
N ILE A 447 -18.92 -8.91 12.33
CA ILE A 447 -18.29 -8.68 13.64
C ILE A 447 -16.79 -8.93 13.52
N VAL A 448 -15.99 -8.15 14.23
CA VAL A 448 -14.52 -8.26 14.24
C VAL A 448 -14.03 -8.87 15.56
N VAL A 449 -13.12 -9.82 15.44
CA VAL A 449 -12.22 -10.25 16.51
C VAL A 449 -10.81 -9.84 16.09
N GLY A 450 -10.21 -8.89 16.80
CA GLY A 450 -8.89 -8.35 16.52
C GLY A 450 -7.88 -8.72 17.59
N PHE A 451 -6.61 -8.86 17.22
CA PHE A 451 -5.51 -9.04 18.17
C PHE A 451 -4.21 -8.49 17.59
N ASN A 452 -3.27 -8.14 18.47
CA ASN A 452 -1.92 -7.75 18.10
C ASN A 452 -1.00 -8.97 18.13
N THR A 453 0.03 -8.98 17.30
CA THR A 453 1.02 -10.06 17.25
C THR A 453 2.27 -9.64 18.00
N ARG A 454 2.84 -10.50 18.84
CA ARG A 454 4.12 -10.20 19.52
C ARG A 454 4.98 -11.45 19.65
N GLY A 455 6.27 -11.30 19.38
CA GLY A 455 7.26 -12.37 19.54
C GLY A 455 7.14 -13.53 18.53
N ARG A 456 6.18 -13.48 17.60
CA ARG A 456 5.92 -14.50 16.59
C ARG A 456 5.34 -13.85 15.32
N ASP A 457 5.59 -14.45 14.16
CA ASP A 457 5.18 -13.91 12.88
C ASP A 457 3.68 -14.09 12.60
N VAL A 458 3.12 -13.15 11.82
CA VAL A 458 1.70 -13.09 11.50
C VAL A 458 1.23 -14.32 10.71
N GLU A 459 2.03 -14.80 9.76
CA GLU A 459 1.66 -15.94 8.92
C GLU A 459 1.47 -17.21 9.73
N SER A 460 2.45 -17.58 10.56
CA SER A 460 2.39 -18.79 11.37
C SER A 460 1.21 -18.79 12.35
N ILE A 461 0.91 -17.64 12.97
CA ILE A 461 -0.25 -17.49 13.86
C ILE A 461 -1.56 -17.73 13.10
N ILE A 462 -1.69 -17.18 11.89
CA ILE A 462 -2.91 -17.31 11.09
C ILE A 462 -3.09 -18.74 10.58
N GLU A 463 -2.03 -19.41 10.15
CA GLU A 463 -2.11 -20.81 9.72
C GLU A 463 -2.56 -21.73 10.87
N GLU A 464 -2.00 -21.55 12.06
CA GLU A 464 -2.43 -22.27 13.27
C GLU A 464 -3.90 -21.98 13.60
N LEU A 465 -4.28 -20.70 13.58
CA LEU A 465 -5.64 -20.27 13.87
C LEU A 465 -6.67 -20.75 12.85
N LYS A 466 -6.33 -20.75 11.55
CA LYS A 466 -7.17 -21.33 10.49
C LYS A 466 -7.46 -22.80 10.78
N ASN A 467 -6.41 -23.57 11.11
CA ASN A 467 -6.57 -24.98 11.45
C ASN A 467 -7.45 -25.19 12.69
N SER A 468 -7.32 -24.35 13.72
CA SER A 468 -8.16 -24.42 14.93
C SER A 468 -9.61 -24.04 14.65
N ILE A 469 -9.86 -22.98 13.87
CA ILE A 469 -11.22 -22.54 13.50
C ILE A 469 -11.90 -23.61 12.64
N ASP A 470 -11.22 -24.16 11.64
CA ASP A 470 -11.78 -25.18 10.75
C ASP A 470 -12.12 -26.50 11.48
N GLN A 471 -11.47 -26.78 12.63
CA GLN A 471 -11.72 -27.97 13.44
C GLN A 471 -12.79 -27.76 14.51
N GLU A 472 -12.81 -26.61 15.18
CA GLU A 472 -13.66 -26.37 16.36
C GLU A 472 -14.93 -25.57 16.05
N LEU A 473 -15.01 -24.85 14.93
CA LEU A 473 -16.12 -23.95 14.61
C LEU A 473 -17.01 -24.48 13.48
N ASP A 474 -18.14 -25.08 13.84
CA ASP A 474 -19.20 -25.40 12.87
C ASP A 474 -20.16 -24.21 12.71
N MET A 475 -20.17 -23.60 11.53
CA MET A 475 -20.98 -22.42 11.21
C MET A 475 -22.22 -22.79 10.40
N VAL A 476 -23.36 -22.17 10.73
CA VAL A 476 -24.56 -22.32 9.92
C VAL A 476 -24.37 -21.75 8.50
N PRO A 477 -25.04 -22.29 7.48
CA PRO A 477 -24.91 -21.79 6.10
C PRO A 477 -25.19 -20.29 5.99
N GLY A 478 -24.37 -19.59 5.21
CA GLY A 478 -24.44 -18.14 5.05
C GLY A 478 -23.51 -17.35 5.97
N TYR A 479 -22.84 -18.02 6.91
CA TYR A 479 -21.78 -17.43 7.74
C TYR A 479 -20.42 -17.86 7.24
N TYR A 480 -19.45 -16.94 7.27
CA TYR A 480 -18.09 -17.24 6.86
C TYR A 480 -17.10 -16.29 7.55
N VAL A 481 -15.88 -16.79 7.70
CA VAL A 481 -14.75 -16.06 8.28
C VAL A 481 -13.84 -15.56 7.17
N THR A 482 -13.32 -14.35 7.33
CA THR A 482 -12.21 -13.84 6.52
C THR A 482 -11.15 -13.23 7.43
N TYR A 483 -9.91 -13.27 6.97
CA TYR A 483 -8.77 -12.72 7.70
C TYR A 483 -8.34 -11.41 7.02
N GLY A 484 -8.30 -10.34 7.80
CA GLY A 484 -7.83 -9.01 7.43
C GLY A 484 -6.61 -8.62 8.26
N GLY A 485 -6.24 -7.34 8.23
CA GLY A 485 -5.02 -6.89 8.91
C GLY A 485 -3.79 -6.94 8.01
N SER A 486 -2.64 -6.95 8.66
CA SER A 486 -1.33 -7.18 8.06
C SER A 486 -1.27 -8.49 7.26
N PHE A 487 -2.01 -9.53 7.67
CA PHE A 487 -2.07 -10.82 6.96
C PHE A 487 -2.60 -10.70 5.52
N LYS A 488 -3.72 -10.00 5.31
CA LYS A 488 -4.27 -9.80 3.96
C LYS A 488 -3.28 -9.04 3.07
N ASN A 489 -2.60 -8.04 3.64
CA ASN A 489 -1.58 -7.29 2.91
C ASN A 489 -0.37 -8.17 2.56
N LEU A 490 0.02 -9.07 3.47
CA LEU A 490 1.06 -10.08 3.20
C LEU A 490 0.66 -11.00 2.05
N GLU A 491 -0.55 -11.54 2.05
CA GLU A 491 -1.07 -12.44 1.01
C GLU A 491 -1.10 -11.75 -0.36
N GLU A 492 -1.65 -10.52 -0.44
CA GLU A 492 -1.67 -9.74 -1.67
C GLU A 492 -0.26 -9.42 -2.18
N ALA A 493 0.66 -9.07 -1.28
CA ALA A 493 2.04 -8.74 -1.64
C ALA A 493 2.84 -9.98 -2.06
N LYS A 494 2.64 -11.13 -1.41
CA LYS A 494 3.21 -12.42 -1.83
C LYS A 494 2.75 -12.81 -3.23
N ALA A 495 1.46 -12.68 -3.53
CA ALA A 495 0.93 -12.96 -4.87
C ALA A 495 1.57 -12.06 -5.94
N ARG A 496 1.82 -10.79 -5.62
CA ARG A 496 2.52 -9.86 -6.53
C ARG A 496 4.00 -10.18 -6.67
N LEU A 497 4.71 -10.50 -5.58
CA LEU A 497 6.11 -10.91 -5.62
C LEU A 497 6.32 -12.22 -6.38
N ALA A 498 5.37 -13.15 -6.30
CA ALA A 498 5.37 -14.39 -7.09
C ALA A 498 5.37 -14.14 -8.61
N ILE A 499 4.94 -12.95 -9.05
CA ILE A 499 5.03 -12.50 -10.44
C ILE A 499 6.27 -11.63 -10.66
N ALA A 500 6.53 -10.66 -9.78
CA ALA A 500 7.61 -9.69 -9.93
C ALA A 500 9.00 -10.34 -9.93
N VAL A 501 9.23 -11.34 -9.07
CA VAL A 501 10.53 -12.04 -8.96
C VAL A 501 10.85 -12.82 -10.25
N PRO A 502 9.96 -13.69 -10.79
CA PRO A 502 10.20 -14.33 -12.09
C PRO A 502 10.43 -13.35 -13.24
N VAL A 503 9.69 -12.23 -13.28
CA VAL A 503 9.89 -11.19 -14.30
C VAL A 503 11.28 -10.55 -14.16
N ALA A 504 11.71 -10.21 -12.95
CA ALA A 504 13.06 -9.69 -12.70
C ALA A 504 14.13 -10.68 -13.18
N LEU A 505 13.99 -11.95 -12.80
CA LEU A 505 14.88 -13.04 -13.19
C LEU A 505 14.94 -13.24 -14.71
N LEU A 506 13.80 -13.19 -15.40
CA LEU A 506 13.72 -13.26 -16.86
C LEU A 506 14.47 -12.07 -17.51
N LEU A 507 14.24 -10.85 -17.02
CA LEU A 507 14.90 -9.64 -17.52
C LEU A 507 16.42 -9.71 -17.33
N ILE A 508 16.89 -10.17 -16.17
CA ILE A 508 18.31 -10.42 -15.91
C ILE A 508 18.87 -11.42 -16.94
N PHE A 509 18.18 -12.53 -17.18
CA PHE A 509 18.62 -13.54 -18.14
C PHE A 509 18.73 -12.98 -19.57
N ILE A 510 17.74 -12.20 -20.01
CA ILE A 510 17.75 -11.54 -21.33
C ILE A 510 18.96 -10.60 -21.46
N LEU A 511 19.24 -9.79 -20.45
CA LEU A 511 20.40 -8.89 -20.44
C LEU A 511 21.72 -9.65 -20.44
N LEU A 512 21.82 -10.76 -19.71
CA LEU A 512 22.99 -11.62 -19.72
C LEU A 512 23.23 -12.26 -21.10
N TYR A 513 22.15 -12.64 -21.77
CA TYR A 513 22.21 -13.16 -23.13
C TYR A 513 22.75 -12.11 -24.10
N PHE A 514 22.26 -10.87 -24.04
CA PHE A 514 22.79 -9.78 -24.88
C PHE A 514 24.24 -9.42 -24.55
N THR A 515 24.63 -9.47 -23.28
CA THR A 515 25.98 -9.12 -22.84
C THR A 515 27.02 -10.17 -23.24
N SER A 516 26.70 -11.46 -23.04
CA SER A 516 27.62 -12.56 -23.29
C SER A 516 27.52 -13.15 -24.70
N ASN A 517 26.46 -12.82 -25.44
CA ASN A 517 26.11 -13.35 -26.75
C ASN A 517 26.17 -14.90 -26.81
N SER A 518 25.92 -15.56 -25.68
CA SER A 518 26.05 -17.00 -25.52
C SER A 518 25.16 -17.51 -24.38
N ILE A 519 24.22 -18.39 -24.72
CA ILE A 519 23.31 -19.02 -23.74
C ILE A 519 24.10 -19.78 -22.66
N LYS A 520 25.19 -20.45 -23.04
CA LYS A 520 26.00 -21.24 -22.09
C LYS A 520 26.66 -20.34 -21.05
N LEU A 521 27.24 -19.22 -21.48
CA LEU A 521 27.87 -18.25 -20.58
C LEU A 521 26.82 -17.52 -19.74
N SER A 522 25.66 -17.21 -20.33
CA SER A 522 24.54 -16.59 -19.62
C SER A 522 24.05 -17.48 -18.48
N LEU A 523 23.79 -18.76 -18.73
CA LEU A 523 23.35 -19.72 -17.71
C LEU A 523 24.39 -19.91 -16.60
N LEU A 524 25.67 -19.87 -16.96
CA LEU A 524 26.76 -19.99 -16.02
C LEU A 524 26.80 -18.76 -15.08
N ILE A 525 26.67 -17.54 -15.60
CA ILE A 525 26.57 -16.33 -14.77
C ILE A 525 25.27 -16.36 -13.95
N TYR A 526 24.16 -16.76 -14.57
CA TYR A 526 22.85 -16.87 -13.93
C TYR A 526 22.83 -17.84 -12.74
N SER A 527 23.70 -18.85 -12.73
CA SER A 527 23.87 -19.76 -11.59
C SER A 527 24.31 -19.04 -10.29
N ALA A 528 24.91 -17.85 -10.40
CA ALA A 528 25.28 -17.03 -9.24
C ALA A 528 24.05 -16.56 -8.43
N ILE A 529 22.87 -16.48 -9.05
CA ILE A 529 21.66 -15.97 -8.41
C ILE A 529 21.18 -16.89 -7.28
N PRO A 530 20.86 -18.19 -7.51
CA PRO A 530 20.50 -19.09 -6.41
C PRO A 530 21.58 -19.20 -5.32
N LEU A 531 22.86 -19.11 -5.71
CA LEU A 531 24.00 -19.19 -4.77
C LEU A 531 24.07 -17.96 -3.86
N SER A 532 23.67 -16.78 -4.37
CA SER A 532 23.53 -15.58 -3.55
C SER A 532 22.37 -15.70 -2.56
N ALA A 533 21.27 -16.35 -2.94
CA ALA A 533 20.11 -16.52 -2.06
C ALA A 533 20.44 -17.32 -0.79
N ILE A 534 21.35 -18.30 -0.88
CA ILE A 534 21.82 -19.10 0.27
C ILE A 534 22.26 -18.21 1.44
N GLY A 535 23.12 -17.23 1.17
CA GLY A 535 23.64 -16.34 2.21
C GLY A 535 22.59 -15.37 2.74
N GLY A 536 21.67 -14.90 1.89
CA GLY A 536 20.57 -14.04 2.31
C GLY A 536 19.60 -14.75 3.25
N ILE A 537 19.21 -15.99 2.91
CA ILE A 537 18.33 -16.82 3.75
C ILE A 537 19.01 -17.14 5.08
N LEU A 538 20.28 -17.58 5.06
CA LEU A 538 21.02 -17.86 6.28
C LEU A 538 21.18 -16.63 7.16
N ALA A 539 21.38 -15.44 6.58
CA ALA A 539 21.51 -14.21 7.35
C ALA A 539 20.20 -13.81 8.04
N LEU A 540 19.05 -13.97 7.38
CA LEU A 540 17.75 -13.77 8.02
C LEU A 540 17.54 -14.75 9.18
N TRP A 541 17.82 -16.03 8.94
CA TRP A 541 17.67 -17.09 9.93
C TRP A 541 18.56 -16.88 11.17
N ILE A 542 19.84 -16.58 10.97
CA ILE A 542 20.79 -16.30 12.07
C ILE A 542 20.37 -15.07 12.88
N ARG A 543 19.77 -14.07 12.24
CA ARG A 543 19.27 -12.87 12.93
C ARG A 543 17.86 -13.04 13.52
N GLY A 544 17.22 -14.20 13.33
CA GLY A 544 15.84 -14.44 13.78
C GLY A 544 14.82 -13.51 13.13
N MET A 545 15.07 -13.05 11.90
CA MET A 545 14.16 -12.17 11.16
C MET A 545 13.25 -13.00 10.26
N PRO A 546 11.91 -12.83 10.33
CA PRO A 546 10.99 -13.46 9.39
C PRO A 546 11.17 -12.90 7.97
N PHE A 547 10.60 -13.60 7.00
CA PHE A 547 10.52 -13.12 5.63
C PHE A 547 9.47 -11.99 5.53
N SER A 548 9.93 -10.79 5.17
CA SER A 548 9.07 -9.63 4.92
C SER A 548 9.16 -9.13 3.47
N ILE A 549 8.24 -8.26 3.06
CA ILE A 549 8.30 -7.65 1.72
C ILE A 549 9.60 -6.86 1.51
N SER A 550 10.13 -6.23 2.57
CA SER A 550 11.45 -5.60 2.56
C SER A 550 12.58 -6.59 2.26
N ALA A 551 12.53 -7.79 2.86
CA ALA A 551 13.49 -8.86 2.58
C ALA A 551 13.37 -9.35 1.13
N GLY A 552 12.13 -9.51 0.63
CA GLY A 552 11.86 -9.87 -0.77
C GLY A 552 12.48 -8.88 -1.76
N VAL A 553 12.33 -7.57 -1.51
CA VAL A 553 12.99 -6.54 -2.32
C VAL A 553 14.52 -6.60 -2.17
N GLY A 554 15.03 -6.91 -0.98
CA GLY A 554 16.45 -7.17 -0.75
C GLY A 554 17.00 -8.32 -1.62
N PHE A 555 16.26 -9.42 -1.78
CA PHE A 555 16.65 -10.51 -2.68
C PHE A 555 16.67 -10.06 -4.14
N ILE A 556 15.67 -9.31 -4.59
CA ILE A 556 15.63 -8.74 -5.94
C ILE A 556 16.89 -7.90 -6.17
N ALA A 557 17.20 -6.96 -5.27
CA ALA A 557 18.40 -6.14 -5.33
C ALA A 557 19.69 -6.98 -5.37
N LEU A 558 19.81 -7.96 -4.47
CA LEU A 558 20.94 -8.89 -4.40
C LEU A 558 21.18 -9.61 -5.72
N PHE A 559 20.14 -10.06 -6.41
CA PHE A 559 20.28 -10.79 -7.69
C PHE A 559 20.96 -9.93 -8.76
N GLY A 560 20.62 -8.63 -8.83
CA GLY A 560 21.27 -7.70 -9.75
C GLY A 560 22.78 -7.55 -9.50
N VAL A 561 23.17 -7.43 -8.23
CA VAL A 561 24.58 -7.24 -7.83
C VAL A 561 25.38 -8.53 -7.96
N ALA A 562 24.81 -9.67 -7.59
CA ALA A 562 25.48 -10.97 -7.68
C ALA A 562 25.89 -11.30 -9.12
N VAL A 563 25.04 -10.91 -10.08
CA VAL A 563 25.28 -11.12 -11.52
C VAL A 563 26.45 -10.29 -12.05
N LEU A 564 26.64 -9.06 -11.54
CA LEU A 564 27.73 -8.18 -11.95
C LEU A 564 29.10 -8.81 -11.72
N ASN A 565 29.31 -9.40 -10.54
CA ASN A 565 30.56 -10.10 -10.20
C ASN A 565 30.84 -11.26 -11.18
N GLY A 566 29.79 -12.00 -11.57
CA GLY A 566 29.90 -13.08 -12.55
C GLY A 566 30.25 -12.59 -13.96
N ILE A 567 29.63 -11.50 -14.44
CA ILE A 567 29.92 -10.92 -15.77
C ILE A 567 31.39 -10.52 -15.87
N VAL A 568 31.91 -9.80 -14.88
CA VAL A 568 33.29 -9.27 -14.92
C VAL A 568 34.31 -10.41 -14.95
N LEU A 569 34.08 -11.50 -14.20
CA LEU A 569 34.97 -12.66 -14.17
C LEU A 569 34.95 -13.43 -15.51
N ILE A 570 33.77 -13.65 -16.08
CA ILE A 570 33.62 -14.36 -17.37
C ILE A 570 34.14 -13.53 -18.53
N ALA A 571 33.97 -12.21 -18.51
CA ALA A 571 34.55 -11.32 -19.49
C ALA A 571 36.09 -11.46 -19.54
N GLU A 572 36.73 -11.59 -18.38
CA GLU A 572 38.19 -11.82 -18.32
C GLU A 572 38.59 -13.20 -18.84
N PHE A 573 37.86 -14.26 -18.50
CA PHE A 573 38.13 -15.59 -19.05
C PHE A 573 38.04 -15.60 -20.57
N ASN A 574 37.02 -14.93 -21.13
CA ASN A 574 36.87 -14.79 -22.58
C ASN A 574 37.99 -13.96 -23.22
N ARG A 575 38.48 -12.92 -22.54
CA ARG A 575 39.61 -12.11 -22.99
C ARG A 575 40.88 -12.94 -23.05
N LEU A 576 41.22 -13.64 -21.96
CA LEU A 576 42.40 -14.52 -21.89
C LEU A 576 42.32 -15.68 -22.90
N LYS A 577 41.12 -16.22 -23.15
CA LYS A 577 40.90 -17.26 -24.17
C LYS A 577 41.24 -16.79 -25.59
N LYS A 578 41.02 -15.49 -25.88
CA LYS A 578 41.32 -14.89 -27.19
C LYS A 578 42.78 -14.48 -27.34
N GLU A 579 43.41 -14.01 -26.26
CA GLU A 579 44.75 -13.42 -26.30
C GLU A 579 45.89 -14.40 -26.03
N SER A 580 45.61 -15.59 -25.46
CA SER A 580 46.67 -16.48 -24.99
C SER A 580 46.40 -17.96 -25.26
N SER A 581 47.45 -18.71 -25.61
CA SER A 581 47.44 -20.16 -25.84
C SER A 581 47.61 -20.97 -24.55
N LEU A 582 47.01 -20.50 -23.45
CA LEU A 582 47.11 -21.15 -22.13
C LEU A 582 46.21 -22.38 -22.06
N THR A 583 46.58 -23.36 -21.23
CA THR A 583 45.67 -24.47 -20.90
C THR A 583 44.45 -23.94 -20.13
N LEU A 584 43.30 -24.62 -20.21
CA LEU A 584 42.05 -24.16 -19.57
C LEU A 584 42.21 -23.91 -18.05
N THR A 585 43.00 -24.74 -17.37
CA THR A 585 43.31 -24.60 -15.95
C THR A 585 44.16 -23.36 -15.67
N GLU A 586 45.20 -23.10 -16.48
CA GLU A 586 46.07 -21.92 -16.35
C GLU A 586 45.32 -20.63 -16.67
N LEU A 587 44.44 -20.67 -17.68
CA LEU A 587 43.57 -19.56 -18.05
C LEU A 587 42.66 -19.17 -16.87
N ILE A 588 42.00 -20.15 -16.26
CA ILE A 588 41.13 -19.92 -15.10
C ILE A 588 41.95 -19.39 -13.92
N MET A 589 43.09 -20.01 -13.62
CA MET A 589 43.95 -19.58 -12.50
C MET A 589 44.42 -18.14 -12.69
N LYS A 590 44.91 -17.79 -13.88
CA LYS A 590 45.37 -16.44 -14.20
C LYS A 590 44.23 -15.44 -14.19
N GLY A 591 43.08 -15.80 -14.77
CA GLY A 591 41.89 -14.95 -14.83
C GLY A 591 41.35 -14.62 -13.45
N THR A 592 41.17 -15.63 -12.59
CA THR A 592 40.59 -15.38 -11.27
C THR A 592 41.57 -14.66 -10.34
N LEU A 593 42.88 -14.93 -10.42
CA LEU A 593 43.88 -14.18 -9.65
C LEU A 593 43.98 -12.70 -10.07
N THR A 594 43.77 -12.42 -11.36
CA THR A 594 43.75 -11.04 -11.88
C THR A 594 42.50 -10.30 -11.41
N ARG A 595 41.35 -11.00 -11.31
CA ARG A 595 40.06 -10.41 -10.91
C ARG A 595 39.75 -10.48 -9.43
N LEU A 596 40.56 -11.19 -8.64
CA LEU A 596 40.35 -11.36 -7.20
C LEU A 596 40.23 -10.04 -6.44
N ARG A 597 41.16 -9.10 -6.68
CA ARG A 597 41.16 -7.78 -6.01
C ARG A 597 39.92 -6.95 -6.40
N PRO A 598 39.61 -6.75 -7.70
CA PRO A 598 38.39 -6.05 -8.10
C PRO A 598 37.12 -6.66 -7.51
N VAL A 599 36.91 -7.99 -7.61
CA VAL A 599 35.67 -8.65 -7.14
C VAL A 599 35.51 -8.57 -5.62
N LEU A 600 36.61 -8.71 -4.86
CA LEU A 600 36.54 -8.52 -3.41
C LEU A 600 36.25 -7.07 -3.04
N MET A 601 36.81 -6.12 -3.79
CA MET A 601 36.60 -4.69 -3.53
C MET A 601 35.14 -4.29 -3.77
N THR A 602 34.54 -4.71 -4.89
CA THR A 602 33.13 -4.41 -5.19
C THR A 602 32.20 -5.03 -4.16
N ALA A 603 32.44 -6.29 -3.79
CA ALA A 603 31.68 -6.98 -2.75
C ALA A 603 31.80 -6.29 -1.38
N LEU A 604 33.01 -5.92 -0.96
CA LEU A 604 33.24 -5.25 0.33
C LEU A 604 32.63 -3.86 0.36
N VAL A 605 32.78 -3.07 -0.71
CA VAL A 605 32.17 -1.73 -0.80
C VAL A 605 30.66 -1.81 -0.71
N ALA A 606 30.03 -2.77 -1.41
CA ALA A 606 28.60 -3.03 -1.33
C ALA A 606 28.18 -3.47 0.09
N SER A 607 28.83 -4.50 0.65
CA SER A 607 28.49 -4.99 1.99
C SER A 607 28.70 -3.95 3.09
N LEU A 608 29.76 -3.13 3.01
CA LEU A 608 30.01 -2.04 3.95
C LEU A 608 29.06 -0.86 3.76
N GLY A 609 28.57 -0.62 2.54
CA GLY A 609 27.54 0.39 2.26
C GLY A 609 26.21 0.06 2.93
N PHE A 610 25.80 -1.22 2.89
CA PHE A 610 24.61 -1.72 3.58
C PHE A 610 24.80 -1.94 5.09
N LEU A 611 26.03 -1.98 5.61
CA LEU A 611 26.30 -2.33 7.01
C LEU A 611 25.65 -1.36 8.03
N PRO A 612 25.71 -0.03 7.86
CA PRO A 612 25.02 0.90 8.76
C PRO A 612 23.50 0.66 8.79
N MET A 613 22.91 0.36 7.64
CA MET A 613 21.49 0.06 7.48
C MET A 613 21.09 -1.22 8.23
N ALA A 614 21.95 -2.25 8.19
CA ALA A 614 21.71 -3.51 8.88
C ALA A 614 21.87 -3.41 10.42
N LEU A 615 22.66 -2.46 10.93
CA LEU A 615 22.97 -2.29 12.36
C LEU A 615 22.24 -1.11 13.01
N SER A 616 21.56 -0.28 12.24
CA SER A 616 20.88 0.93 12.74
C SER A 616 19.81 0.58 13.77
N ASN A 617 19.72 1.38 14.83
CA ASN A 617 18.68 1.29 15.87
C ASN A 617 17.78 2.54 15.90
N GLY A 618 17.84 3.38 14.86
CA GLY A 618 17.01 4.58 14.75
C GLY A 618 15.59 4.26 14.27
N SER A 619 14.68 5.22 14.43
CA SER A 619 13.28 5.07 13.99
C SER A 619 13.18 4.71 12.51
N GLY A 620 12.40 3.66 12.24
CA GLY A 620 12.14 3.07 10.93
C GLY A 620 13.35 2.43 10.23
N ALA A 621 14.41 2.14 11.00
CA ALA A 621 15.44 1.19 10.58
C ALA A 621 14.87 -0.23 10.39
N GLU A 622 13.72 -0.52 10.98
CA GLU A 622 13.05 -1.82 11.00
C GLU A 622 12.73 -2.28 9.59
N VAL A 623 12.25 -1.38 8.73
CA VAL A 623 11.96 -1.70 7.32
C VAL A 623 13.24 -1.91 6.51
N GLN A 624 14.34 -1.32 6.95
CA GLN A 624 15.64 -1.33 6.25
C GLN A 624 16.51 -2.53 6.62
N LYS A 625 16.47 -2.99 7.87
CA LYS A 625 17.28 -4.10 8.39
C LYS A 625 17.13 -5.40 7.60
N PRO A 626 15.92 -5.91 7.27
CA PRO A 626 15.77 -7.15 6.51
C PRO A 626 16.36 -7.03 5.10
N LEU A 627 16.12 -5.89 4.43
CA LEU A 627 16.67 -5.61 3.11
C LEU A 627 18.19 -5.67 3.12
N ALA A 628 18.82 -4.91 4.03
CA ALA A 628 20.28 -4.87 4.14
C ALA A 628 20.88 -6.22 4.55
N THR A 629 20.23 -6.94 5.48
CA THR A 629 20.68 -8.26 5.95
C THR A 629 20.75 -9.27 4.81
N VAL A 630 19.71 -9.32 3.97
CA VAL A 630 19.67 -10.20 2.81
C VAL A 630 20.78 -9.86 1.82
N VAL A 631 20.97 -8.58 1.52
CA VAL A 631 21.99 -8.14 0.55
C VAL A 631 23.40 -8.44 1.08
N ILE A 632 23.71 -8.12 2.34
CA ILE A 632 25.03 -8.40 2.93
C ILE A 632 25.31 -9.91 2.98
N GLY A 633 24.39 -10.69 3.56
CA GLY A 633 24.55 -12.14 3.68
C GLY A 633 24.70 -12.79 2.31
N GLY A 634 23.87 -12.37 1.35
CA GLY A 634 23.91 -12.88 -0.01
C GLY A 634 25.16 -12.47 -0.78
N LEU A 635 25.70 -11.26 -0.57
CA LEU A 635 26.96 -10.84 -1.19
C LEU A 635 28.15 -11.64 -0.65
N VAL A 636 28.16 -11.95 0.65
CA VAL A 636 29.20 -12.80 1.24
C VAL A 636 29.18 -14.19 0.60
N SER A 637 28.01 -14.85 0.54
CA SER A 637 27.91 -16.17 -0.10
C SER A 637 28.19 -16.10 -1.60
N ALA A 638 27.63 -15.11 -2.30
CA ALA A 638 27.81 -14.91 -3.72
C ALA A 638 29.29 -14.71 -4.07
N THR A 639 30.03 -13.92 -3.30
CA THR A 639 31.44 -13.64 -3.58
C THR A 639 32.30 -14.88 -3.39
N LEU A 640 32.11 -15.60 -2.28
CA LEU A 640 32.84 -16.83 -1.99
C LEU A 640 32.55 -17.92 -3.04
N LEU A 641 31.27 -18.13 -3.34
CA LEU A 641 30.84 -19.15 -4.30
C LEU A 641 31.20 -18.75 -5.73
N THR A 642 31.10 -17.47 -6.11
CA THR A 642 31.49 -17.02 -7.46
C THR A 642 32.99 -17.17 -7.68
N LEU A 643 33.84 -16.89 -6.69
CA LEU A 643 35.29 -17.06 -6.84
C LEU A 643 35.73 -18.53 -6.87
N ILE A 644 34.92 -19.49 -6.40
CA ILE A 644 35.30 -20.91 -6.35
C ILE A 644 34.49 -21.73 -7.37
N LEU A 645 33.17 -21.70 -7.26
CA LEU A 645 32.25 -22.51 -8.05
C LEU A 645 32.14 -22.02 -9.50
N LEU A 646 32.12 -20.71 -9.76
CA LEU A 646 32.03 -20.20 -11.14
C LEU A 646 33.22 -20.66 -12.01
N PRO A 647 34.48 -20.58 -11.56
CA PRO A 647 35.62 -21.20 -12.23
C PRO A 647 35.45 -22.70 -12.52
N VAL A 648 34.94 -23.46 -11.54
CA VAL A 648 34.74 -24.90 -11.65
C VAL A 648 33.66 -25.22 -12.69
N LEU A 649 32.54 -24.50 -12.67
CA LEU A 649 31.48 -24.62 -13.66
C LEU A 649 31.96 -24.24 -15.05
N TYR A 650 32.76 -23.17 -15.17
CA TYR A 650 33.38 -22.76 -16.44
C TYR A 650 34.30 -23.84 -16.99
N TYR A 651 35.15 -24.43 -16.15
CA TYR A 651 35.97 -25.57 -16.55
C TYR A 651 35.12 -26.74 -17.08
N LEU A 652 34.06 -27.12 -16.37
CA LEU A 652 33.21 -28.27 -16.74
C LEU A 652 32.46 -28.06 -18.06
N VAL A 653 32.01 -26.84 -18.34
CA VAL A 653 31.29 -26.49 -19.57
C VAL A 653 32.24 -26.42 -20.77
N GLU A 654 33.43 -25.83 -20.60
CA GLU A 654 34.40 -25.65 -21.69
C GLU A 654 35.23 -26.90 -21.98
N SER A 655 35.52 -27.74 -20.97
CA SER A 655 36.24 -29.02 -21.15
C SER A 655 35.42 -30.10 -21.86
N GLY A 656 34.14 -29.84 -22.18
CA GLY A 656 33.26 -30.77 -22.88
C GLY A 656 32.82 -31.99 -22.04
N VAL A 657 33.21 -32.07 -20.76
CA VAL A 657 32.81 -33.12 -19.81
C VAL A 657 31.31 -33.06 -19.53
N VAL A 658 30.73 -31.86 -19.52
CA VAL A 658 29.30 -31.64 -19.56
C VAL A 658 28.93 -31.19 -20.98
N LYS A 659 28.51 -32.14 -21.83
CA LYS A 659 27.82 -31.77 -23.07
C LYS A 659 26.43 -31.26 -22.68
N LEU A 660 26.32 -29.96 -22.44
CA LEU A 660 25.04 -29.24 -22.54
C LEU A 660 24.58 -29.36 -24.00
N ARG A 661 24.04 -30.51 -24.39
CA ARG A 661 23.18 -30.65 -25.55
C ARG A 661 21.90 -29.96 -25.17
N ILE A 662 21.90 -28.63 -25.31
CA ILE A 662 20.69 -27.84 -25.28
C ILE A 662 19.94 -28.23 -26.56
N ASN A 663 19.17 -29.30 -26.48
CA ASN A 663 18.17 -29.60 -27.49
C ASN A 663 17.22 -28.40 -27.53
N LYS A 664 16.65 -28.05 -28.68
CA LYS A 664 15.69 -26.94 -28.78
C LYS A 664 14.53 -27.14 -27.78
N TYR A 665 14.18 -28.40 -27.52
CA TYR A 665 13.22 -28.84 -26.52
C TYR A 665 13.70 -28.73 -25.05
N LEU A 666 15.00 -28.74 -24.77
CA LEU A 666 15.55 -28.57 -23.41
C LEU A 666 15.66 -27.10 -23.02
N SER A 667 15.92 -26.21 -23.99
CA SER A 667 15.83 -24.75 -23.77
C SER A 667 14.38 -24.31 -23.64
N ILE A 668 13.48 -24.83 -24.48
CA ILE A 668 12.04 -24.70 -24.29
C ILE A 668 11.60 -25.36 -22.98
N GLY A 669 12.18 -26.49 -22.58
CA GLY A 669 11.88 -27.18 -21.33
C GLY A 669 12.35 -26.43 -20.08
N LEU A 670 13.52 -25.78 -20.11
CA LEU A 670 14.01 -24.90 -19.03
C LEU A 670 13.25 -23.58 -18.99
N LEU A 671 12.82 -23.06 -20.14
CA LEU A 671 11.96 -21.89 -20.24
C LEU A 671 10.55 -22.23 -19.73
N LEU A 672 10.00 -23.38 -20.10
CA LEU A 672 8.76 -23.95 -19.58
C LEU A 672 8.88 -24.31 -18.10
N PHE A 673 10.05 -24.76 -17.63
CA PHE A 673 10.31 -25.04 -16.22
C PHE A 673 10.34 -23.74 -15.41
N ALA A 674 11.02 -22.71 -15.92
CA ALA A 674 10.97 -21.35 -15.36
C ALA A 674 9.56 -20.73 -15.44
N LEU A 675 8.80 -21.05 -16.50
CA LEU A 675 7.37 -20.69 -16.63
C LEU A 675 6.46 -21.55 -15.75
N SER A 676 6.86 -22.75 -15.33
CA SER A 676 6.10 -23.61 -14.41
C SER A 676 6.41 -23.37 -12.93
N ILE A 677 7.46 -22.59 -12.66
CA ILE A 677 7.72 -21.97 -11.34
C ILE A 677 6.90 -20.69 -11.18
N ILE A 678 6.35 -20.13 -12.27
CA ILE A 678 5.14 -19.32 -12.12
C ILE A 678 4.13 -20.29 -11.53
N PRO A 679 3.60 -20.08 -10.31
CA PRO A 679 2.51 -20.90 -9.84
C PRO A 679 1.48 -20.88 -10.96
N GLY A 680 1.19 -22.05 -11.53
CA GLY A 680 0.10 -22.15 -12.49
C GLY A 680 -1.06 -21.39 -11.88
N PHE A 681 -1.79 -20.64 -12.70
CA PHE A 681 -3.13 -20.20 -12.35
C PHE A 681 -3.98 -21.46 -12.12
N SER A 682 -3.72 -22.21 -11.06
CA SER A 682 -4.76 -22.88 -10.34
C SER A 682 -5.56 -21.72 -9.82
N GLN A 683 -6.74 -21.54 -10.41
CA GLN A 683 -7.85 -21.03 -9.64
C GLN A 683 -7.74 -21.70 -8.27
N GLU A 684 -7.34 -20.94 -7.27
CA GLU A 684 -7.80 -21.23 -5.94
C GLU A 684 -9.29 -21.50 -6.10
N LYS A 685 -9.73 -22.68 -5.66
CA LYS A 685 -11.15 -22.87 -5.41
C LYS A 685 -11.49 -21.85 -4.33
N LYS A 686 -11.84 -20.63 -4.74
CA LYS A 686 -12.78 -19.81 -3.99
C LYS A 686 -13.93 -20.77 -3.71
N LEU A 687 -14.12 -21.11 -2.44
CA LEU A 687 -15.38 -21.68 -1.97
C LEU A 687 -16.46 -20.78 -2.56
N VAL A 688 -17.11 -21.31 -3.59
CA VAL A 688 -18.21 -20.64 -4.26
C VAL A 688 -19.30 -20.60 -3.22
N ASN A 689 -19.43 -19.45 -2.56
CA ASN A 689 -20.63 -19.12 -1.81
C ASN A 689 -21.83 -19.34 -2.76
N ILE A 690 -22.81 -20.11 -2.29
CA ILE A 690 -23.95 -20.68 -3.04
C ILE A 690 -24.87 -19.62 -3.69
N TYR A 691 -24.52 -18.34 -3.65
CA TYR A 691 -25.26 -17.25 -4.32
C TYR A 691 -24.76 -16.92 -5.73
N THR A 692 -23.87 -17.73 -6.32
CA THR A 692 -23.38 -17.52 -7.70
C THR A 692 -24.03 -18.47 -8.70
N THR A 693 -25.36 -18.59 -8.66
CA THR A 693 -26.13 -19.41 -9.61
C THR A 693 -26.94 -18.51 -10.55
N GLU A 694 -26.25 -17.65 -11.29
CA GLU A 694 -26.78 -17.04 -12.52
C GLU A 694 -25.71 -16.95 -13.61
N SER A 695 -24.43 -16.88 -13.25
CA SER A 695 -23.31 -16.82 -14.22
C SER A 695 -22.92 -18.18 -14.81
N GLN A 696 -23.22 -19.30 -14.15
CA GLN A 696 -22.85 -20.64 -14.65
C GLN A 696 -23.90 -21.28 -15.58
N PHE A 697 -25.12 -20.73 -15.68
CA PHE A 697 -26.12 -21.20 -16.65
C PHE A 697 -25.98 -20.52 -18.03
N ILE A 698 -25.09 -19.53 -18.17
CA ILE A 698 -24.97 -18.68 -19.37
C ILE A 698 -23.82 -19.10 -20.30
N GLN A 699 -22.96 -20.04 -19.90
CA GLN A 699 -21.81 -20.48 -20.71
C GLN A 699 -22.14 -21.35 -21.94
N GLY A 700 -23.43 -21.58 -22.24
CA GLY A 700 -23.88 -22.35 -23.41
C GLY A 700 -24.22 -21.56 -24.67
N ASN A 701 -24.16 -20.22 -24.67
CA ASN A 701 -24.63 -19.39 -25.79
C ASN A 701 -23.53 -18.49 -26.40
N PRO A 702 -23.12 -18.68 -27.68
CA PRO A 702 -22.08 -17.90 -28.34
C PRO A 702 -22.40 -16.40 -28.50
N ASP A 703 -23.68 -16.04 -28.62
CA ASP A 703 -24.10 -14.66 -28.91
C ASP A 703 -24.00 -13.68 -27.73
N ARG A 704 -23.78 -14.18 -26.50
CA ARG A 704 -23.63 -13.33 -25.30
C ARG A 704 -22.18 -13.06 -24.88
N GLN A 705 -21.20 -13.73 -25.49
CA GLN A 705 -19.77 -13.50 -25.23
C GLN A 705 -19.24 -12.21 -25.88
N ILE A 706 -19.88 -11.76 -26.95
CA ILE A 706 -19.53 -10.50 -27.64
C ILE A 706 -20.01 -9.29 -26.82
N THR A 707 -21.14 -9.42 -26.13
CA THR A 707 -21.72 -8.37 -25.27
C THR A 707 -20.89 -8.12 -24.00
N LEU A 708 -20.33 -9.18 -23.39
CA LEU A 708 -19.54 -9.05 -22.16
C LEU A 708 -18.14 -8.44 -22.36
N LYS A 709 -17.50 -8.67 -23.52
CA LYS A 709 -16.24 -7.97 -23.87
C LYS A 709 -16.45 -6.47 -24.05
N GLN A 710 -17.61 -6.07 -24.55
CA GLN A 710 -17.98 -4.65 -24.69
C GLN A 710 -18.38 -4.01 -23.36
N GLU A 711 -18.94 -4.78 -22.42
CA GLU A 711 -19.27 -4.31 -21.06
C GLU A 711 -18.04 -4.20 -20.15
N GLU A 712 -17.04 -5.09 -20.26
CA GLU A 712 -15.78 -4.99 -19.50
C GLU A 712 -14.93 -3.79 -19.98
N GLU A 713 -14.89 -3.51 -21.29
CA GLU A 713 -14.27 -2.28 -21.82
C GLU A 713 -15.04 -1.01 -21.38
N ALA A 714 -16.36 -1.09 -21.17
CA ALA A 714 -17.18 0.03 -20.70
C ALA A 714 -17.05 0.31 -19.19
N ILE A 715 -16.73 -0.70 -18.37
CA ILE A 715 -16.53 -0.54 -16.92
C ILE A 715 -15.15 0.08 -16.62
N GLN A 716 -14.14 -0.21 -17.43
CA GLN A 716 -12.81 0.38 -17.27
C GLN A 716 -12.76 1.88 -17.61
N TYR A 717 -13.74 2.38 -18.35
CA TYR A 717 -13.92 3.80 -18.69
C TYR A 717 -14.70 4.62 -17.66
N LYS A 718 -15.27 4.01 -16.61
CA LYS A 718 -16.19 4.66 -15.66
C LYS A 718 -15.52 5.39 -14.47
N SER A 719 -14.20 5.59 -14.47
CA SER A 719 -13.48 6.23 -13.35
C SER A 719 -12.99 7.67 -13.62
N GLN A 720 -13.39 8.31 -14.72
CA GLN A 720 -13.15 9.74 -14.95
C GLN A 720 -14.42 10.46 -15.41
N GLU A 721 -14.53 11.72 -14.98
CA GLU A 721 -15.75 12.54 -14.90
C GLU A 721 -16.66 12.57 -16.15
N THR A 722 -17.95 12.82 -15.88
CA THR A 722 -19.08 13.18 -16.77
C THR A 722 -20.02 12.02 -17.15
N LEU A 723 -21.23 12.04 -16.55
CA LEU A 723 -22.35 11.14 -16.85
C LEU A 723 -22.84 11.31 -18.31
N VAL A 724 -22.61 10.30 -19.14
CA VAL A 724 -23.36 10.07 -20.39
C VAL A 724 -24.06 8.71 -20.23
N MET A 725 -25.39 8.70 -20.23
CA MET A 725 -26.17 7.46 -20.24
C MET A 725 -26.61 7.16 -21.68
N HIS A 726 -26.28 5.96 -22.18
CA HIS A 726 -26.86 5.41 -23.41
C HIS A 726 -27.93 4.37 -23.07
N SER A 727 -29.04 4.39 -23.83
CA SER A 727 -30.07 3.35 -23.87
C SER A 727 -30.20 2.87 -25.32
N GLU A 728 -30.60 1.61 -25.50
CA GLU A 728 -30.54 0.77 -26.72
C GLU A 728 -31.14 1.35 -28.02
N ASN A 729 -31.76 2.53 -28.01
CA ASN A 729 -32.44 3.13 -29.18
C ASN A 729 -31.69 4.30 -29.87
N GLY A 730 -30.36 4.40 -29.74
CA GLY A 730 -29.59 5.43 -30.48
C GLY A 730 -29.79 6.87 -30.00
N LEU A 731 -30.25 7.06 -28.76
CA LEU A 731 -30.35 8.37 -28.12
C LEU A 731 -28.95 8.96 -27.84
N VAL A 732 -28.69 10.17 -28.34
CA VAL A 732 -27.51 10.97 -27.95
C VAL A 732 -27.91 11.94 -26.85
N ILE A 733 -27.62 11.58 -25.60
CA ILE A 733 -27.87 12.42 -24.43
C ILE A 733 -26.61 13.23 -24.11
N ILE A 734 -26.62 14.53 -24.38
CA ILE A 734 -25.55 15.46 -23.96
C ILE A 734 -26.05 16.18 -22.69
N PRO A 735 -25.41 16.03 -21.51
CA PRO A 735 -25.80 16.78 -20.33
C PRO A 735 -25.48 18.28 -20.53
N PHE A 736 -26.52 19.11 -20.65
CA PHE A 736 -26.37 20.56 -20.75
C PHE A 736 -26.18 21.20 -19.37
N GLY A 737 -25.22 22.13 -19.29
CA GLY A 737 -25.11 23.07 -18.19
C GLY A 737 -26.40 23.90 -18.04
N SER A 738 -26.64 24.40 -16.84
CA SER A 738 -27.82 25.19 -16.49
C SER A 738 -27.91 26.44 -17.38
N ILE A 739 -28.91 26.53 -18.27
CA ILE A 739 -29.13 27.72 -19.10
C ILE A 739 -29.73 28.82 -18.21
N TYR A 740 -28.88 29.69 -17.66
CA TYR A 740 -29.30 30.88 -16.91
C TYR A 740 -29.47 32.08 -17.85
N GLY A 741 -30.50 32.05 -18.69
CA GLY A 741 -30.82 33.15 -19.61
C GLY A 741 -32.13 33.85 -19.26
N TYR A 742 -32.08 35.06 -18.68
CA TYR A 742 -33.26 35.92 -18.47
C TYR A 742 -34.03 36.18 -19.78
N THR A 743 -33.30 36.29 -20.90
CA THR A 743 -33.83 36.56 -22.25
C THR A 743 -34.69 35.42 -22.81
N LEU A 744 -34.41 34.17 -22.43
CA LEU A 744 -35.15 33.00 -22.90
C LEU A 744 -36.48 32.85 -22.16
N ASN A 745 -36.47 33.10 -20.85
CA ASN A 745 -37.68 33.11 -20.01
C ASN A 745 -38.69 34.19 -20.46
N GLU A 746 -38.22 35.38 -20.88
CA GLU A 746 -39.11 36.45 -21.34
C GLU A 746 -39.80 36.14 -22.67
N LYS A 747 -39.08 35.50 -23.61
CA LYS A 747 -39.63 35.07 -24.91
C LYS A 747 -40.59 33.89 -24.78
N LEU A 748 -40.28 32.92 -23.91
CA LEU A 748 -41.18 31.80 -23.59
C LEU A 748 -42.45 32.26 -22.86
N TYR A 749 -42.34 33.25 -21.97
CA TYR A 749 -43.50 33.85 -21.33
C TYR A 749 -44.46 34.50 -22.34
N ARG A 750 -43.93 35.18 -23.36
CA ARG A 750 -44.75 35.77 -24.44
C ARG A 750 -45.38 34.71 -25.34
N ALA A 751 -44.71 33.58 -25.57
CA ALA A 751 -45.21 32.51 -26.44
C ALA A 751 -46.23 31.58 -25.75
N TYR A 752 -46.10 31.33 -24.44
CA TYR A 752 -46.89 30.29 -23.74
C TYR A 752 -47.54 30.74 -22.42
N GLY A 753 -47.45 32.02 -22.04
CA GLY A 753 -48.24 32.62 -20.94
C GLY A 753 -47.86 32.22 -19.51
N THR A 754 -46.75 31.52 -19.29
CA THR A 754 -46.38 30.96 -17.97
C THR A 754 -45.56 31.93 -17.10
N LYS A 755 -46.18 32.61 -16.11
CA LYS A 755 -45.45 33.42 -15.11
C LYS A 755 -44.61 32.53 -14.18
N GLY A 756 -43.28 32.64 -14.23
CA GLY A 756 -42.33 32.02 -13.29
C GLY A 756 -40.87 32.03 -13.76
N ILE A 757 -39.92 31.85 -12.83
CA ILE A 757 -38.50 31.57 -13.14
C ILE A 757 -38.34 30.05 -13.13
N PHE A 758 -37.82 29.50 -14.23
CA PHE A 758 -37.63 28.06 -14.41
C PHE A 758 -36.14 27.74 -14.54
N ASN A 759 -35.72 26.62 -13.94
CA ASN A 759 -34.44 25.98 -14.28
C ASN A 759 -34.76 24.93 -15.34
N TRP A 760 -34.14 25.12 -16.50
CA TRP A 760 -34.38 24.30 -17.68
C TRP A 760 -33.30 23.21 -17.77
N TYR A 761 -33.73 21.97 -17.94
CA TYR A 761 -32.87 20.83 -18.22
C TYR A 761 -33.27 20.35 -19.61
N GLY A 762 -32.57 20.84 -20.63
CA GLY A 762 -32.86 20.47 -22.01
C GLY A 762 -32.15 19.17 -22.37
N TYR A 763 -32.91 18.21 -22.87
CA TYR A 763 -32.42 17.21 -23.82
C TYR A 763 -33.00 17.61 -25.17
N TYR A 764 -32.33 17.35 -26.28
CA TYR A 764 -32.93 17.56 -27.60
C TYR A 764 -33.25 16.19 -28.19
N GLU A 765 -34.49 16.00 -28.62
CA GLU A 765 -34.90 14.87 -29.44
C GLU A 765 -35.19 15.42 -30.83
N VAL A 766 -34.35 15.11 -31.82
CA VAL A 766 -34.63 15.46 -33.22
C VAL A 766 -35.53 14.39 -33.80
N LEU A 767 -36.83 14.48 -33.53
CA LEU A 767 -37.84 13.77 -34.31
C LEU A 767 -38.07 14.61 -35.60
N ASP A 768 -37.66 14.06 -36.74
CA ASP A 768 -37.95 14.58 -38.09
C ASP A 768 -37.61 16.06 -38.38
N ASN A 769 -36.54 16.60 -37.79
CA ASN A 769 -36.01 17.96 -38.05
C ASN A 769 -36.99 19.13 -37.77
N LYS A 770 -38.11 18.91 -37.07
CA LYS A 770 -39.18 19.93 -36.92
C LYS A 770 -39.56 20.30 -35.48
N GLU A 771 -39.17 19.52 -34.48
CA GLU A 771 -39.56 19.78 -33.08
C GLU A 771 -38.39 19.71 -32.09
N LEU A 772 -38.47 20.52 -31.03
CA LEU A 772 -37.59 20.49 -29.85
C LEU A 772 -38.43 20.23 -28.60
N VAL A 773 -38.10 19.19 -27.84
CA VAL A 773 -38.75 18.89 -26.56
C VAL A 773 -37.87 19.39 -25.41
N LEU A 774 -38.38 20.26 -24.55
CA LEU A 774 -37.68 20.78 -23.37
C LEU A 774 -38.33 20.30 -22.08
N TYR A 775 -37.52 19.89 -21.11
CA TYR A 775 -37.98 19.54 -19.77
C TYR A 775 -37.62 20.65 -18.77
N ALA A 776 -38.61 21.07 -17.98
CA ALA A 776 -38.48 22.23 -17.10
C ALA A 776 -38.88 21.93 -15.66
N ARG A 777 -38.16 22.55 -14.71
CA ARG A 777 -38.58 22.61 -13.31
C ARG A 777 -38.89 24.06 -12.93
N LYS A 778 -40.10 24.29 -12.43
CA LYS A 778 -40.51 25.59 -11.86
C LYS A 778 -39.79 25.84 -10.54
N ILE A 779 -39.06 26.94 -10.43
CA ILE A 779 -38.43 27.36 -9.17
C ILE A 779 -39.36 28.35 -8.49
N HIS A 780 -39.72 28.10 -7.24
CA HIS A 780 -40.44 29.09 -6.44
C HIS A 780 -39.42 30.07 -5.86
N HIS A 781 -39.39 31.30 -6.38
CA HIS A 781 -38.61 32.37 -5.78
C HIS A 781 -39.41 33.05 -4.66
N ARG A 782 -38.79 33.25 -3.49
CA ARG A 782 -39.28 34.20 -2.48
C ARG A 782 -38.99 35.62 -2.98
N LYS A 783 -39.97 36.53 -2.92
CA LYS A 783 -39.77 37.95 -3.28
C LYS A 783 -38.70 38.57 -2.37
N GLY A 784 -37.64 39.16 -2.96
CA GLY A 784 -36.82 40.20 -2.29
C GLY A 784 -35.40 39.85 -1.81
N GLY A 785 -34.61 39.04 -2.53
CA GLY A 785 -33.17 38.87 -2.20
C GLY A 785 -32.30 38.51 -3.41
N PRO A 786 -31.00 38.83 -3.42
CA PRO A 786 -30.09 38.57 -4.54
C PRO A 786 -29.82 37.07 -4.68
N ALA A 787 -29.63 36.61 -5.92
CA ALA A 787 -29.41 35.21 -6.26
C ALA A 787 -28.03 34.74 -5.77
N VAL A 788 -28.01 33.80 -4.82
CA VAL A 788 -26.80 33.10 -4.37
C VAL A 788 -26.83 31.67 -4.88
N ASN A 789 -25.73 31.27 -5.52
CA ASN A 789 -25.48 29.93 -6.06
C ASN A 789 -25.52 28.87 -4.94
N TYR A 790 -26.35 27.84 -5.10
CA TYR A 790 -26.28 26.60 -4.31
C TYR A 790 -26.00 25.42 -5.24
N PHE A 791 -24.73 25.00 -5.31
CA PHE A 791 -24.35 23.64 -5.70
C PHE A 791 -24.11 22.83 -4.43
N PHE A 792 -24.70 21.64 -4.38
CA PHE A 792 -24.48 20.54 -3.42
C PHE A 792 -24.13 20.94 -1.97
N SER A 793 -25.16 21.24 -1.18
CA SER A 793 -25.09 21.12 0.27
C SER A 793 -26.52 21.14 0.83
N LYS A 794 -27.11 19.96 0.99
CA LYS A 794 -28.15 19.77 2.01
C LYS A 794 -28.21 18.31 2.43
N GLY A 795 -28.00 18.13 3.74
CA GLY A 795 -27.93 16.87 4.43
C GLY A 795 -29.18 16.01 4.30
N ILE A 796 -28.91 14.73 4.56
CA ILE A 796 -29.81 13.61 4.75
C ILE A 796 -30.83 14.00 5.84
N ASN A 797 -32.02 14.49 5.46
CA ASN A 797 -33.28 14.41 6.22
C ASN A 797 -34.39 15.28 5.59
N SER A 798 -34.72 15.05 4.32
CA SER A 798 -36.02 15.44 3.78
C SER A 798 -36.50 14.37 2.81
N PRO A 799 -37.78 13.94 2.89
CA PRO A 799 -38.31 12.98 1.94
C PRO A 799 -38.23 13.58 0.53
N VAL A 800 -37.50 12.90 -0.35
CA VAL A 800 -37.38 13.25 -1.76
C VAL A 800 -38.78 13.14 -2.36
N LYS A 801 -39.45 14.27 -2.60
CA LYS A 801 -40.67 14.27 -3.42
C LYS A 801 -40.28 13.83 -4.85
N PRO A 802 -41.09 12.98 -5.51
CA PRO A 802 -40.81 12.55 -6.88
C PRO A 802 -40.67 13.77 -7.80
N LEU A 803 -39.65 13.73 -8.67
CA LEU A 803 -39.37 14.77 -9.66
C LEU A 803 -40.56 14.91 -10.61
N THR A 804 -41.30 16.02 -10.53
CA THR A 804 -42.31 16.38 -11.54
C THR A 804 -41.63 17.27 -12.58
N LEU A 805 -41.28 16.69 -13.72
CA LEU A 805 -40.80 17.44 -14.89
C LEU A 805 -42.00 17.79 -15.77
N HIS A 806 -42.04 19.03 -16.27
CA HIS A 806 -43.00 19.42 -17.28
C HIS A 806 -42.35 19.31 -18.66
N GLU A 807 -43.03 18.62 -19.58
CA GLU A 807 -42.64 18.50 -20.98
C GLU A 807 -43.23 19.67 -21.77
N ILE A 808 -42.40 20.33 -22.58
CA ILE A 808 -42.82 21.38 -23.50
C ILE A 808 -42.28 21.04 -24.89
N LYS A 809 -43.18 20.79 -25.83
CA LYS A 809 -42.84 20.58 -27.24
C LYS A 809 -42.90 21.91 -27.98
N ILE A 810 -41.85 22.22 -28.72
CA ILE A 810 -41.71 23.46 -29.48
C ILE A 810 -41.49 23.11 -30.94
N ASN A 811 -42.44 23.49 -31.80
CA ASN A 811 -42.31 23.33 -33.24
C ASN A 811 -41.51 24.48 -33.84
N PHE A 812 -40.54 24.15 -34.69
CA PHE A 812 -39.62 25.14 -35.29
C PHE A 812 -40.27 26.03 -36.35
N GLU A 813 -41.35 25.57 -37.00
CA GLU A 813 -42.07 26.35 -38.02
C GLU A 813 -42.95 27.44 -37.38
N GLU A 814 -43.46 27.22 -36.17
CA GLU A 814 -44.37 28.13 -35.47
C GLU A 814 -43.67 29.28 -34.73
N ASN A 815 -42.40 29.12 -34.33
CA ASN A 815 -41.67 30.12 -33.54
C ASN A 815 -40.18 30.30 -33.95
N PRO A 816 -39.89 30.78 -35.17
CA PRO A 816 -38.52 30.87 -35.72
C PRO A 816 -37.60 31.82 -34.92
N SER A 817 -38.16 32.86 -34.29
CA SER A 817 -37.41 33.82 -33.47
C SER A 817 -36.93 33.23 -32.13
N PHE A 818 -37.58 32.17 -31.65
CA PHE A 818 -37.13 31.38 -30.50
C PHE A 818 -35.95 30.48 -30.87
N VAL A 819 -36.03 29.82 -32.04
CA VAL A 819 -34.94 28.97 -32.57
C VAL A 819 -33.64 29.74 -32.73
N ILE A 820 -33.70 30.96 -33.27
CA ILE A 820 -32.54 31.84 -33.43
C ILE A 820 -31.92 32.20 -32.06
N ALA A 821 -32.77 32.47 -31.06
CA ALA A 821 -32.30 32.82 -29.73
C ALA A 821 -31.60 31.64 -29.04
N VAL A 822 -32.20 30.45 -29.11
CA VAL A 822 -31.62 29.20 -28.61
C VAL A 822 -30.27 28.93 -29.29
N LYS A 823 -30.20 28.98 -30.63
CA LYS A 823 -28.94 28.80 -31.37
C LYS A 823 -27.85 29.80 -30.94
N SER A 824 -28.21 31.06 -30.69
CA SER A 824 -27.22 32.08 -30.29
C SER A 824 -26.64 31.84 -28.90
N GLU A 825 -27.46 31.36 -27.96
CA GLU A 825 -27.03 31.13 -26.58
C GLU A 825 -26.22 29.83 -26.46
N PHE A 826 -26.62 28.80 -27.22
CA PHE A 826 -25.81 27.58 -27.41
C PHE A 826 -24.40 27.90 -27.91
N LYS A 827 -24.27 28.83 -28.86
CA LYS A 827 -22.97 29.22 -29.42
C LYS A 827 -22.07 29.93 -28.38
N LYS A 828 -22.65 30.65 -27.41
CA LYS A 828 -21.90 31.32 -26.33
C LYS A 828 -21.43 30.35 -25.26
N ASP A 829 -22.30 29.46 -24.79
CA ASP A 829 -21.95 28.48 -23.75
C ASP A 829 -20.91 27.48 -24.25
N TYR A 830 -21.01 27.06 -25.53
CA TYR A 830 -19.97 26.25 -26.17
C TYR A 830 -18.63 26.97 -26.33
N ALA A 831 -18.63 28.27 -26.63
CA ALA A 831 -17.40 29.05 -26.71
C ALA A 831 -16.74 29.25 -25.33
N ALA A 832 -17.52 29.29 -24.25
CA ALA A 832 -17.01 29.36 -22.88
C ALA A 832 -16.37 28.03 -22.42
N LEU A 833 -16.95 26.89 -22.82
CA LEU A 833 -16.39 25.55 -22.57
C LEU A 833 -15.08 25.31 -23.32
N ALA A 834 -14.97 25.77 -24.58
CA ALA A 834 -13.76 25.63 -25.39
C ALA A 834 -12.56 26.45 -24.86
N ARG A 835 -12.79 27.51 -24.07
CA ARG A 835 -11.71 28.33 -23.48
C ARG A 835 -11.10 27.72 -22.21
N LYS A 836 -11.73 26.68 -21.63
CA LYS A 836 -11.35 26.11 -20.34
C LYS A 836 -10.34 24.96 -20.43
N ASP A 837 -9.87 24.60 -21.62
CA ASP A 837 -9.00 23.45 -21.82
C ASP A 837 -7.67 23.83 -22.50
N SER A 838 -6.59 23.83 -21.73
CA SER A 838 -5.20 23.94 -22.19
C SER A 838 -4.47 22.58 -22.19
N SER A 839 -5.19 21.46 -22.12
CA SER A 839 -4.61 20.12 -21.88
C SER A 839 -4.57 19.18 -23.09
N GLY A 840 -4.75 19.71 -24.32
CA GLY A 840 -4.34 18.99 -25.54
C GLY A 840 -5.01 17.62 -25.78
N ASN A 841 -6.25 17.42 -25.31
CA ASN A 841 -6.94 16.15 -25.42
C ASN A 841 -7.57 15.94 -26.82
N THR A 842 -7.03 14.99 -27.59
CA THR A 842 -7.38 14.71 -29.00
C THR A 842 -8.81 14.17 -29.19
N LEU A 843 -9.36 13.49 -28.19
CA LEU A 843 -10.72 12.91 -28.23
C LEU A 843 -11.80 13.99 -28.15
N PHE A 844 -11.58 15.02 -27.33
CA PHE A 844 -12.49 16.16 -27.21
C PHE A 844 -12.59 16.92 -28.54
N ASN A 845 -11.47 17.09 -29.26
CA ASN A 845 -11.46 17.73 -30.58
C ASN A 845 -12.21 16.91 -31.65
N GLN A 846 -12.17 15.58 -31.60
CA GLN A 846 -12.95 14.73 -32.51
C GLN A 846 -14.46 14.82 -32.21
N LEU A 847 -14.85 14.77 -30.94
CA LEU A 847 -16.25 14.92 -30.51
C LEU A 847 -16.77 16.35 -30.77
N TYR A 848 -15.92 17.37 -30.64
CA TYR A 848 -16.19 18.76 -31.01
C TYR A 848 -16.51 18.90 -32.50
N GLN A 849 -15.70 18.31 -33.39
CA GLN A 849 -15.94 18.38 -34.83
C GLN A 849 -17.19 17.58 -35.26
N GLN A 850 -17.45 16.43 -34.65
CA GLN A 850 -18.67 15.65 -34.92
C GLN A 850 -19.93 16.38 -34.46
N SER A 851 -19.91 17.01 -33.29
CA SER A 851 -21.07 17.72 -32.74
C SER A 851 -21.37 19.01 -33.52
N LYS A 852 -20.32 19.74 -33.93
CA LYS A 852 -20.43 20.94 -34.76
C LYS A 852 -21.00 20.67 -36.15
N ASN A 853 -20.71 19.51 -36.75
CA ASN A 853 -21.22 19.15 -38.08
C ASN A 853 -22.66 18.60 -38.05
N LYS A 854 -23.14 18.11 -36.91
CA LYS A 854 -24.53 17.63 -36.73
C LYS A 854 -25.53 18.74 -36.38
N LEU A 855 -25.04 19.88 -35.89
CA LEU A 855 -25.83 21.02 -35.41
C LEU A 855 -25.83 22.16 -36.44
#